data_AF-A0A945GNB5-F1
#
_entry.id   AF-A0A945GNB5-F1
#
_cell.length_a   1.000
_cell.length_b   1.000
_cell.length_c   1.000
_cell.angle_alpha   90.00
_cell.angle_beta   90.00
_cell.angle_gamma   90.00
#
_symmetry.space_group_name_H-M   'P 1'
#
loop_
_entity.id
_entity.type
_entity.pdbx_description
1 polymer ?
#
loop_
_entity_poly.entity_id
_entity_poly.type
_entity_poly.pdbx_seq_one_letter_code
_entity_poly.pdbx_strand_id
1 'polypeptide(L)'
;MTEEMAYPTAGEGFRDICWGTRHSEIPWKWSDDGFGQMCFVREDEEFEVCGIRASALTYTFRNSIFYGVRIDFEGGEQNDGAERALLELYAPIDIVRDRGKGERSWQTAQTSVWLTRATAERAGTLFLWGRHRMFADDADRPIYHALPPALNSWPAGYQPRTYVCYRASGPITIDGKLDEKAWRDVSWSQLFEDHQAPYAPEPWKTTRFKMLYDDEYLYFGAQLQEENVWGTLVERDCVIYYDNDFEIFLNPTADGVGYYEFEINALNTAWDMFHETDYHRASALHTLYDVAGLRHAIDVQGTLNYHHDEDIGWSVEVRWPLASLREWNERVKLPIERGDVWRLNFSRVQYMHIYDRLVPAMVPKSPCEDWIWQSTGTGDLHNPEMWGKVLFSDLTAGTVRDRELERGFPLLAAPSVKVDREQEMVLLPACSFVMGPDPTDAVRSPGHRVEVEAFWMDRYPVTVAQYTAFLNSGGQDEQYSTWMRIPEHCGIVRMAPGRYECIPGREDYPVVYVSYEGALAYAESCGKSLPTEAEWERAARGEEERIYAWGNEPIDPTYANYDFHYGGTTVVGSFPRGATPEGIFDMTGNVKEYTTSLFESYPGGEPMIYLGMREPFIRENVTRLQVVRGGAWTKQEGCMAAAYRDAHGSMNLGFRCVRYA
;
A
#
# COMPACT_ATOMS: atom_id res chain seq x y z
N MET A 1 31.03 31.52 15.11
CA MET A 1 29.94 32.51 15.23
C MET A 1 28.99 32.28 14.08
N THR A 2 28.23 31.20 14.18
CA THR A 2 27.01 31.00 13.41
C THR A 2 25.94 31.89 14.01
N GLU A 3 25.12 32.54 13.19
CA GLU A 3 23.89 33.16 13.67
C GLU A 3 22.95 32.02 14.08
N GLU A 4 22.43 32.09 15.32
CA GLU A 4 21.34 31.22 15.74
C GLU A 4 20.11 31.55 14.89
N MET A 5 19.83 30.72 13.88
CA MET A 5 18.51 30.71 13.26
C MET A 5 17.52 30.17 14.28
N ALA A 6 16.91 31.08 15.04
CA ALA A 6 15.77 30.78 15.90
C ALA A 6 14.63 30.26 15.03
N TYR A 7 14.45 28.93 15.00
CA TYR A 7 13.27 28.30 14.41
C TYR A 7 12.03 28.76 15.18
N PRO A 8 10.88 28.95 14.50
CA PRO A 8 9.69 29.43 15.16
C PRO A 8 9.22 28.42 16.20
N THR A 9 9.28 28.81 17.47
CA THR A 9 8.35 28.33 18.49
C THR A 9 6.93 28.37 17.92
N ALA A 10 6.04 27.48 18.35
CA ALA A 10 4.61 27.58 18.03
C ALA A 10 4.18 29.04 18.18
N GLY A 11 3.76 29.67 17.06
CA GLY A 11 3.49 31.11 17.03
C GLY A 11 2.50 31.47 18.13
N GLU A 12 2.58 32.68 18.71
CA GLU A 12 1.97 33.02 20.02
C GLU A 12 0.55 32.49 20.23
N GLY A 13 -0.25 32.39 19.17
CA GLY A 13 -1.59 31.79 19.20
C GLY A 13 -1.72 30.27 19.40
N PHE A 14 -0.65 29.47 19.42
CA PHE A 14 -0.73 28.03 19.68
C PHE A 14 0.21 27.53 20.79
N ARG A 15 0.71 28.45 21.63
CA ARG A 15 1.68 28.17 22.71
C ARG A 15 1.22 27.12 23.73
N ASP A 16 -0.09 27.04 24.01
CA ASP A 16 -0.64 26.15 25.04
C ASP A 16 -1.01 24.76 24.50
N ILE A 17 -0.91 24.56 23.18
CA ILE A 17 -1.08 23.26 22.54
C ILE A 17 0.22 22.46 22.66
N CYS A 18 0.14 21.26 23.23
CA CYS A 18 1.27 20.33 23.35
C CYS A 18 1.56 19.64 22.01
N TRP A 19 2.18 20.36 21.08
CA TRP A 19 2.53 19.85 19.74
C TRP A 19 3.56 18.71 19.81
N GLY A 20 3.05 17.48 19.85
CA GLY A 20 3.80 16.24 19.78
C GLY A 20 4.58 15.89 21.06
N THR A 21 3.96 16.15 22.21
CA THR A 21 4.18 15.39 23.45
C THR A 21 3.77 13.92 23.24
N ARG A 22 4.43 12.94 23.86
CA ARG A 22 4.02 11.52 23.73
C ARG A 22 2.61 11.33 24.31
N HIS A 23 1.84 10.36 23.82
CA HIS A 23 0.55 10.04 24.43
C HIS A 23 0.70 9.72 25.93
N SER A 24 1.75 9.00 26.33
CA SER A 24 2.05 8.70 27.75
C SER A 24 2.40 9.91 28.63
N GLU A 25 2.59 11.11 28.05
CA GLU A 25 3.05 12.31 28.75
C GLU A 25 1.93 13.36 28.95
N ILE A 26 0.69 13.08 28.53
CA ILE A 26 -0.47 13.98 28.67
C ILE A 26 -1.47 13.38 29.68
N PRO A 27 -1.99 14.16 30.66
CA PRO A 27 -2.99 13.68 31.61
C PRO A 27 -4.37 13.55 30.94
N TRP A 28 -4.82 12.32 30.71
CA TRP A 28 -5.98 12.02 29.86
C TRP A 28 -7.28 11.71 30.58
N LYS A 29 -8.39 12.10 29.93
CA LYS A 29 -9.73 11.57 30.13
C LYS A 29 -10.36 11.11 28.82
N TRP A 30 -11.03 9.97 28.86
CA TRP A 30 -11.77 9.40 27.74
C TRP A 30 -13.02 10.23 27.41
N SER A 31 -13.27 10.47 26.12
CA SER A 31 -14.46 11.14 25.61
C SER A 31 -14.98 10.46 24.33
N ASP A 32 -16.28 10.24 24.25
CA ASP A 32 -16.98 9.75 23.07
C ASP A 32 -17.55 10.96 22.31
N ASP A 33 -16.91 11.34 21.20
CA ASP A 33 -17.16 12.63 20.54
C ASP A 33 -18.27 12.58 19.47
N GLY A 34 -18.80 11.38 19.20
CA GLY A 34 -19.85 11.13 18.20
C GLY A 34 -19.39 10.99 16.75
N PHE A 35 -18.09 11.16 16.44
CA PHE A 35 -17.52 10.95 15.10
C PHE A 35 -16.88 9.56 14.93
N GLY A 36 -16.85 8.74 15.98
CA GLY A 36 -16.32 7.37 15.94
C GLY A 36 -14.80 7.28 15.88
N GLN A 37 -14.09 8.39 16.11
CA GLN A 37 -12.64 8.43 16.33
C GLN A 37 -12.37 8.53 17.83
N MET A 38 -11.20 8.05 18.26
CA MET A 38 -10.84 8.10 19.69
C MET A 38 -10.36 9.49 20.08
N CYS A 39 -11.10 10.14 20.98
CA CYS A 39 -10.80 11.46 21.48
C CYS A 39 -10.28 11.41 22.92
N PHE A 40 -9.08 11.96 23.13
CA PHE A 40 -8.49 12.13 24.45
C PHE A 40 -8.50 13.61 24.84
N VAL A 41 -9.05 13.89 26.03
CA VAL A 41 -9.18 15.24 26.59
C VAL A 41 -8.10 15.42 27.66
N ARG A 42 -7.40 16.56 27.64
CA ARG A 42 -6.39 16.92 28.65
C ARG A 42 -7.07 17.57 29.87
N GLU A 43 -6.68 17.19 31.10
CA GLU A 43 -7.36 17.64 32.33
C GLU A 43 -6.95 19.02 32.89
N ASP A 44 -6.02 19.76 32.25
CA ASP A 44 -5.56 21.07 32.77
C ASP A 44 -6.66 22.16 32.71
N GLU A 45 -6.64 23.10 33.67
CA GLU A 45 -7.81 23.94 33.97
C GLU A 45 -8.03 25.16 33.05
N GLU A 46 -7.01 25.66 32.33
CA GLU A 46 -7.12 26.81 31.42
C GLU A 46 -6.25 26.66 30.16
N PHE A 47 -6.78 27.04 28.99
CA PHE A 47 -6.08 27.01 27.70
C PHE A 47 -6.36 28.27 26.88
N GLU A 48 -5.38 28.83 26.17
CA GLU A 48 -5.61 29.88 25.16
C GLU A 48 -5.19 29.44 23.75
N VAL A 49 -6.03 29.78 22.77
CA VAL A 49 -5.70 29.70 21.34
C VAL A 49 -5.90 31.08 20.74
N CYS A 50 -4.85 31.63 20.13
CA CYS A 50 -4.81 32.99 19.58
C CYS A 50 -5.21 34.08 20.60
N GLY A 51 -4.87 33.88 21.88
CA GLY A 51 -5.26 34.76 22.99
C GLY A 51 -6.75 34.67 23.36
N ILE A 52 -7.46 33.64 22.88
CA ILE A 52 -8.85 33.35 23.19
C ILE A 52 -8.91 32.12 24.09
N ARG A 53 -9.54 32.24 25.27
CA ARG A 53 -9.77 31.11 26.19
C ARG A 53 -10.60 30.02 25.51
N ALA A 54 -10.04 28.81 25.44
CA ALA A 54 -10.75 27.60 25.06
C ALA A 54 -11.28 26.89 26.31
N SER A 55 -12.38 26.15 26.16
CA SER A 55 -13.03 25.40 27.25
C SER A 55 -12.60 23.94 27.31
N ALA A 56 -12.08 23.39 26.21
CA ALA A 56 -11.39 22.10 26.17
C ALA A 56 -10.43 22.02 24.99
N LEU A 57 -9.34 21.26 25.17
CA LEU A 57 -8.49 20.76 24.08
C LEU A 57 -8.61 19.24 24.01
N THR A 58 -9.09 18.75 22.86
CA THR A 58 -9.20 17.33 22.52
C THR A 58 -8.18 17.00 21.45
N TYR A 59 -7.25 16.10 21.76
CA TYR A 59 -6.20 15.68 20.84
C TYR A 59 -6.67 14.44 20.08
N THR A 60 -6.58 14.51 18.75
CA THR A 60 -6.90 13.42 17.83
C THR A 60 -5.60 12.84 17.29
N PHE A 61 -5.50 11.52 17.32
CA PHE A 61 -4.35 10.79 16.82
C PHE A 61 -4.80 9.90 15.65
N ARG A 62 -3.93 9.77 14.64
CA ARG A 62 -3.99 8.73 13.63
C ARG A 62 -2.73 7.92 13.85
N ASN A 63 -2.89 6.64 14.13
CA ASN A 63 -1.81 5.79 14.62
C ASN A 63 -1.27 6.36 15.95
N SER A 64 0.00 6.20 16.33
CA SER A 64 0.58 6.89 17.50
C SER A 64 0.80 8.40 17.29
N ILE A 65 0.46 8.91 16.11
CA ILE A 65 0.92 10.20 15.63
C ILE A 65 -0.19 11.24 15.76
N PHE A 66 0.19 12.35 16.39
CA PHE A 66 -0.69 13.47 16.62
C PHE A 66 -1.19 14.04 15.28
N TYR A 67 -2.51 13.94 15.06
CA TYR A 67 -3.16 14.14 13.75
C TYR A 67 -4.04 15.40 13.72
N GLY A 68 -4.52 15.86 14.88
CA GLY A 68 -5.12 17.19 14.99
C GLY A 68 -5.60 17.56 16.40
N VAL A 69 -5.74 18.87 16.67
CA VAL A 69 -6.39 19.35 17.90
C VAL A 69 -7.78 19.86 17.55
N ARG A 70 -8.78 19.36 18.26
CA ARG A 70 -10.09 19.99 18.41
C ARG A 70 -10.05 20.90 19.64
N ILE A 71 -10.40 22.16 19.43
CA ILE A 71 -10.46 23.24 20.40
C ILE A 71 -11.94 23.59 20.55
N ASP A 72 -12.51 23.34 21.72
CA ASP A 72 -13.89 23.71 22.05
C ASP A 72 -13.93 25.08 22.74
N PHE A 73 -14.97 25.87 22.46
CA PHE A 73 -15.19 27.18 23.06
C PHE A 73 -16.57 27.27 23.72
N GLU A 74 -16.62 27.94 24.88
CA GLU A 74 -17.84 28.20 25.65
C GLU A 74 -18.91 29.02 24.91
N GLY A 75 -18.54 29.79 23.88
CA GLY A 75 -19.45 30.70 23.19
C GLY A 75 -19.03 31.07 21.77
N GLY A 76 -20.01 31.60 21.02
CA GLY A 76 -19.82 32.00 19.62
C GLY A 76 -18.88 33.19 19.43
N GLU A 77 -18.79 34.10 20.42
CA GLU A 77 -17.90 35.26 20.35
C GLU A 77 -16.42 34.85 20.45
N GLN A 78 -16.10 33.87 21.33
CA GLN A 78 -14.77 33.26 21.36
C GLN A 78 -14.45 32.54 20.04
N ASN A 79 -15.39 31.77 19.50
CA ASN A 79 -15.18 31.02 18.25
C ASN A 79 -14.96 31.95 17.04
N ASP A 80 -15.76 33.01 16.90
CA ASP A 80 -15.57 34.05 15.87
C ASP A 80 -14.29 34.87 16.11
N GLY A 81 -13.86 35.05 17.36
CA GLY A 81 -12.59 35.67 17.74
C GLY A 81 -11.38 34.85 17.27
N ALA A 82 -11.39 33.56 17.56
CA ALA A 82 -10.37 32.61 17.11
C ALA A 82 -10.33 32.51 15.58
N GLU A 83 -11.49 32.46 14.90
CA GLU A 83 -11.56 32.50 13.43
C GLU A 83 -10.82 33.72 12.86
N ARG A 84 -11.10 34.93 13.37
CA ARG A 84 -10.45 36.17 12.90
C ARG A 84 -8.94 36.13 13.11
N ALA A 85 -8.50 35.77 14.31
CA ALA A 85 -7.08 35.74 14.64
C ALA A 85 -6.32 34.69 13.82
N LEU A 86 -6.93 33.55 13.50
CA LEU A 86 -6.33 32.55 12.62
C LEU A 86 -6.21 33.02 11.17
N LEU A 87 -7.22 33.71 10.64
CA LEU A 87 -7.16 34.26 9.27
C LEU A 87 -6.11 35.38 9.14
N GLU A 88 -5.78 36.08 10.23
CA GLU A 88 -4.74 37.09 10.31
C GLU A 88 -3.33 36.49 10.48
N LEU A 89 -3.16 35.53 11.40
CA LEU A 89 -1.88 34.89 11.71
C LEU A 89 -1.47 33.82 10.67
N TYR A 90 -2.45 33.14 10.06
CA TYR A 90 -2.24 31.99 9.17
C TYR A 90 -3.10 32.12 7.92
N ALA A 91 -2.66 32.98 6.99
CA ALA A 91 -3.34 33.27 5.73
C ALA A 91 -3.76 31.98 4.98
N PRO A 92 -5.03 31.88 4.54
CA PRO A 92 -5.49 30.73 3.75
C PRO A 92 -4.73 30.59 2.43
N ILE A 93 -4.38 29.35 2.07
CA ILE A 93 -3.84 28.99 0.75
C ILE A 93 -4.93 28.47 -0.21
N ASP A 94 -6.15 28.23 0.29
CA ASP A 94 -7.34 27.93 -0.51
C ASP A 94 -8.54 28.81 -0.10
N ILE A 95 -9.66 28.66 -0.82
CA ILE A 95 -10.90 29.38 -0.52
C ILE A 95 -11.48 28.86 0.80
N VAL A 96 -11.74 29.75 1.76
CA VAL A 96 -12.47 29.42 2.99
C VAL A 96 -13.90 29.00 2.65
N ARG A 97 -14.15 27.68 2.63
CA ARG A 97 -15.42 27.08 2.22
C ARG A 97 -16.45 27.22 3.33
N ASP A 98 -17.62 27.74 3.01
CA ASP A 98 -18.83 27.53 3.83
C ASP A 98 -19.35 26.12 3.56
N ARG A 99 -19.61 25.35 4.62
CA ARG A 99 -20.11 23.97 4.58
C ARG A 99 -21.60 23.88 4.94
N GLY A 100 -22.24 25.01 5.21
CA GLY A 100 -23.59 25.09 5.76
C GLY A 100 -23.62 24.84 7.26
N LYS A 101 -24.78 25.10 7.89
CA LYS A 101 -25.03 24.90 9.33
C LYS A 101 -24.02 25.57 10.29
N GLY A 102 -23.33 26.62 9.82
CA GLY A 102 -22.32 27.32 10.61
C GLY A 102 -20.93 26.68 10.59
N GLU A 103 -20.68 25.70 9.71
CA GLU A 103 -19.38 25.08 9.53
C GLU A 103 -18.57 25.75 8.39
N ARG A 104 -17.27 25.95 8.60
CA ARG A 104 -16.34 26.51 7.62
C ARG A 104 -15.03 25.72 7.59
N SER A 105 -14.36 25.62 6.45
CA SER A 105 -13.09 24.90 6.33
C SER A 105 -12.12 25.55 5.36
N TRP A 106 -10.82 25.59 5.67
CA TRP A 106 -9.76 26.09 4.78
C TRP A 106 -8.43 25.37 5.00
N GLN A 107 -7.47 25.62 4.12
CA GLN A 107 -6.08 25.21 4.24
C GLN A 107 -5.20 26.42 4.54
N THR A 108 -4.20 26.28 5.39
CA THR A 108 -3.06 27.21 5.51
C THR A 108 -1.80 26.52 4.99
N ALA A 109 -0.66 27.21 4.95
CA ALA A 109 0.62 26.60 4.58
C ALA A 109 1.10 25.51 5.56
N GLN A 110 0.50 25.42 6.76
CA GLN A 110 1.00 24.61 7.88
C GLN A 110 -0.04 23.58 8.40
N THR A 111 -1.33 23.85 8.22
CA THR A 111 -2.41 23.03 8.79
C THR A 111 -3.68 23.15 7.95
N SER A 112 -4.56 22.14 8.01
CA SER A 112 -5.96 22.30 7.59
C SER A 112 -6.78 22.80 8.77
N VAL A 113 -7.80 23.62 8.53
CA VAL A 113 -8.65 24.19 9.58
C VAL A 113 -10.12 23.87 9.31
N TRP A 114 -10.85 23.44 10.34
CA TRP A 114 -12.30 23.24 10.32
C TRP A 114 -12.96 23.93 11.51
N LEU A 115 -13.73 24.97 11.26
CA LEU A 115 -14.48 25.71 12.28
C LEU A 115 -15.95 25.24 12.27
N THR A 116 -16.53 25.06 13.45
CA THR A 116 -17.98 24.98 13.62
C THR A 116 -18.43 26.05 14.58
N ARG A 117 -19.36 26.92 14.15
CA ARG A 117 -19.92 27.96 15.02
C ARG A 117 -20.80 27.39 16.12
N ALA A 118 -20.71 28.02 17.28
CA ALA A 118 -21.59 27.73 18.40
C ALA A 118 -23.05 28.00 18.04
N THR A 119 -23.95 27.16 18.57
CA THR A 119 -25.40 27.32 18.49
C THR A 119 -25.99 27.17 19.90
N ALA A 120 -27.30 27.33 20.05
CA ALA A 120 -27.98 27.08 21.32
C ALA A 120 -27.90 25.60 21.78
N GLU A 121 -27.55 24.67 20.89
CA GLU A 121 -27.57 23.21 21.13
C GLU A 121 -26.18 22.54 20.99
N ARG A 122 -25.17 23.25 20.47
CA ARG A 122 -23.81 22.72 20.21
C ARG A 122 -22.76 23.80 20.48
N ALA A 123 -21.72 23.46 21.23
CA ALA A 123 -20.56 24.33 21.48
C ALA A 123 -19.83 24.69 20.18
N GLY A 124 -19.14 25.83 20.16
CA GLY A 124 -18.31 26.23 19.02
C GLY A 124 -17.00 25.45 19.03
N THR A 125 -16.57 24.95 17.88
CA THR A 125 -15.37 24.11 17.76
C THR A 125 -14.43 24.63 16.68
N LEU A 126 -13.15 24.34 16.83
CA LEU A 126 -12.10 24.60 15.85
C LEU A 126 -11.18 23.38 15.80
N PHE A 127 -11.04 22.77 14.64
CA PHE A 127 -10.18 21.62 14.41
C PHE A 127 -8.98 22.02 13.56
N LEU A 128 -7.78 21.69 14.02
CA LEU A 128 -6.52 21.92 13.33
C LEU A 128 -5.91 20.57 12.98
N TRP A 129 -5.62 20.31 11.70
CA TRP A 129 -5.04 19.04 11.25
C TRP A 129 -3.52 19.16 11.11
N GLY A 130 -2.76 18.26 11.73
CA GLY A 130 -1.30 18.24 11.65
C GLY A 130 -0.80 17.70 10.30
N ARG A 131 0.18 18.38 9.69
CA ARG A 131 0.92 17.86 8.52
C ARG A 131 2.43 17.78 8.82
N HIS A 132 2.91 16.55 9.10
CA HIS A 132 4.33 16.18 9.26
C HIS A 132 5.09 16.91 10.41
N ARG A 133 6.25 16.41 10.85
CA ARG A 133 6.97 16.92 12.05
C ARG A 133 8.49 16.71 11.97
N MET A 134 9.24 17.83 11.80
CA MET A 134 10.67 17.99 11.34
C MET A 134 11.79 18.06 12.48
N PHE A 135 13.11 17.69 12.37
CA PHE A 135 14.19 17.73 13.44
C PHE A 135 15.39 18.70 13.18
N ALA A 136 16.43 18.64 14.04
CA ALA A 136 17.82 19.09 13.81
C ALA A 136 18.83 18.22 14.61
N ASP A 137 20.11 18.20 14.20
CA ASP A 137 21.14 17.20 14.55
C ASP A 137 21.76 17.26 15.99
N ASP A 138 21.30 18.17 16.85
CA ASP A 138 21.97 18.49 18.13
C ASP A 138 21.00 18.69 19.32
N ALA A 139 19.88 17.96 19.35
CA ALA A 139 18.92 17.97 20.46
C ALA A 139 18.98 16.72 21.35
N ASP A 140 19.00 16.91 22.68
CA ASP A 140 18.99 15.85 23.71
C ASP A 140 17.66 15.04 23.79
N ARG A 141 16.68 15.32 22.91
CA ARG A 141 15.36 14.66 22.81
C ARG A 141 14.85 14.67 21.36
N PRO A 142 14.01 13.70 20.93
CA PRO A 142 13.67 13.49 19.52
C PRO A 142 12.65 14.47 18.90
N ILE A 143 12.84 14.75 17.60
CA ILE A 143 12.00 15.68 16.81
C ILE A 143 11.75 15.24 15.32
N TYR A 144 12.42 14.18 14.78
CA TYR A 144 12.23 13.48 13.46
C TYR A 144 12.45 14.31 12.16
N HIS A 145 13.43 14.06 11.23
CA HIS A 145 13.68 14.98 10.08
C HIS A 145 13.69 14.40 8.67
N ALA A 146 12.83 14.98 7.83
CA ALA A 146 13.06 15.29 6.42
C ALA A 146 12.03 16.37 5.97
N LEU A 147 11.63 16.42 4.70
CA LEU A 147 10.20 16.47 4.34
C LEU A 147 9.80 14.99 4.14
N PRO A 148 8.52 14.54 4.12
CA PRO A 148 8.23 13.21 3.52
C PRO A 148 8.96 13.19 2.18
N PRO A 149 9.98 12.31 1.98
CA PRO A 149 11.13 12.60 1.11
C PRO A 149 10.58 13.10 -0.20
N ALA A 150 10.80 14.41 -0.46
CA ALA A 150 9.81 15.29 -1.10
C ALA A 150 9.00 14.53 -2.15
N LEU A 151 7.66 14.52 -2.19
CA LEU A 151 6.92 13.63 -3.12
C LEU A 151 7.41 13.67 -4.59
N ASN A 152 8.07 14.77 -4.98
CA ASN A 152 9.00 14.94 -6.11
C ASN A 152 10.26 14.01 -6.15
N SER A 153 10.37 13.00 -5.29
CA SER A 153 11.57 12.17 -5.04
C SER A 153 11.27 10.68 -5.05
N TRP A 154 10.00 10.32 -5.30
CA TRP A 154 9.77 9.29 -6.29
C TRP A 154 10.60 9.70 -7.53
N PRO A 155 11.66 8.95 -7.90
CA PRO A 155 12.59 9.41 -8.94
C PRO A 155 11.90 9.43 -10.31
N ALA A 156 12.70 9.51 -11.38
CA ALA A 156 12.25 9.17 -12.74
C ALA A 156 11.93 7.66 -12.93
N GLY A 157 11.32 7.03 -11.91
CA GLY A 157 10.94 5.63 -11.77
C GLY A 157 11.07 5.14 -10.31
N TYR A 158 10.04 4.44 -9.82
CA TYR A 158 10.06 3.63 -8.60
C TYR A 158 11.02 2.45 -8.74
N GLN A 159 11.73 2.09 -7.67
CA GLN A 159 12.45 0.84 -7.60
C GLN A 159 12.03 0.12 -6.31
N PRO A 160 11.46 -1.10 -6.37
CA PRO A 160 11.14 -1.84 -5.16
C PRO A 160 12.43 -2.16 -4.40
N ARG A 161 12.36 -2.20 -3.07
CA ARG A 161 13.51 -2.58 -2.24
C ARG A 161 13.99 -3.98 -2.61
N THR A 162 15.31 -4.13 -2.63
CA THR A 162 16.00 -5.38 -2.96
C THR A 162 16.86 -5.84 -1.79
N TYR A 163 16.97 -7.17 -1.63
CA TYR A 163 17.85 -7.81 -0.66
C TYR A 163 18.54 -9.01 -1.32
N VAL A 164 19.85 -9.17 -1.13
CA VAL A 164 20.58 -10.35 -1.62
C VAL A 164 20.69 -11.34 -0.48
N CYS A 165 20.01 -12.49 -0.60
CA CYS A 165 20.09 -13.60 0.34
C CYS A 165 21.30 -14.47 0.00
N TYR A 166 22.20 -14.65 0.95
CA TYR A 166 23.45 -15.40 0.78
C TYR A 166 23.36 -16.78 1.43
N ARG A 167 24.25 -17.70 1.01
CA ARG A 167 24.41 -18.97 1.71
C ARG A 167 24.98 -18.76 3.11
N ALA A 168 24.42 -19.45 4.11
CA ALA A 168 24.87 -19.36 5.51
C ALA A 168 26.36 -19.69 5.66
N SER A 169 27.09 -18.89 6.45
CA SER A 169 28.56 -19.00 6.58
C SER A 169 29.04 -19.92 7.72
N GLY A 170 28.10 -20.66 8.30
CA GLY A 170 28.24 -21.55 9.45
C GLY A 170 26.86 -21.98 9.97
N PRO A 171 26.80 -22.87 10.97
CA PRO A 171 25.55 -23.24 11.61
C PRO A 171 24.90 -22.05 12.33
N ILE A 172 23.57 -22.10 12.45
CA ILE A 172 22.73 -21.17 13.20
C ILE A 172 21.95 -21.97 14.25
N THR A 173 21.96 -21.53 15.49
CA THR A 173 21.18 -22.08 16.60
C THR A 173 19.95 -21.23 16.76
N ILE A 174 18.75 -21.80 16.66
CA ILE A 174 17.52 -21.02 16.83
C ILE A 174 17.25 -20.87 18.34
N ASP A 175 17.80 -19.81 18.92
CA ASP A 175 17.71 -19.45 20.34
C ASP A 175 17.20 -18.01 20.59
N GLY A 176 16.97 -17.25 19.52
CA GLY A 176 16.45 -15.89 19.50
C GLY A 176 17.54 -14.83 19.31
N LYS A 177 18.82 -15.21 19.39
CA LYS A 177 19.95 -14.27 19.39
C LYS A 177 20.66 -14.25 18.05
N LEU A 178 20.72 -13.06 17.46
CA LEU A 178 21.37 -12.84 16.16
C LEU A 178 22.90 -12.70 16.29
N ASP A 179 23.51 -13.62 17.04
CA ASP A 179 24.88 -13.54 17.52
C ASP A 179 25.85 -14.47 16.77
N GLU A 180 25.42 -15.50 16.05
CA GLU A 180 26.35 -16.36 15.30
C GLU A 180 27.14 -15.62 14.23
N LYS A 181 28.28 -16.23 13.84
CA LYS A 181 29.08 -15.79 12.69
C LYS A 181 28.22 -15.60 11.44
N ALA A 182 27.28 -16.50 11.16
CA ALA A 182 26.38 -16.40 10.00
C ALA A 182 25.56 -15.09 10.04
N TRP A 183 24.97 -14.75 11.19
CA TRP A 183 24.26 -13.49 11.37
C TRP A 183 25.18 -12.26 11.34
N ARG A 184 26.41 -12.34 11.86
CA ARG A 184 27.38 -11.22 11.80
C ARG A 184 27.87 -10.95 10.37
N ASP A 185 27.96 -11.99 9.54
CA ASP A 185 28.50 -11.93 8.18
C ASP A 185 27.50 -11.39 7.14
N VAL A 186 26.20 -11.46 7.43
CA VAL A 186 25.14 -10.98 6.53
C VAL A 186 24.71 -9.55 6.90
N SER A 187 24.39 -8.75 5.88
CA SER A 187 23.95 -7.36 6.08
C SER A 187 22.49 -7.30 6.54
N TRP A 188 22.18 -6.30 7.37
CA TRP A 188 20.80 -5.92 7.68
C TRP A 188 20.08 -5.39 6.43
N SER A 189 18.76 -5.53 6.40
CA SER A 189 17.87 -4.81 5.50
C SER A 189 17.90 -3.30 5.76
N GLN A 190 17.26 -2.55 4.86
CA GLN A 190 16.75 -1.21 5.18
C GLN A 190 15.78 -1.28 6.38
N LEU A 191 15.63 -0.16 7.10
CA LEU A 191 14.61 -0.03 8.15
C LEU A 191 13.20 -0.10 7.53
N PHE A 192 12.24 -0.60 8.29
CA PHE A 192 10.84 -0.65 7.86
C PHE A 192 10.30 0.77 7.64
N GLU A 193 9.28 0.86 6.80
CA GLU A 193 8.51 2.06 6.49
C GLU A 193 7.02 1.78 6.73
N ASP A 194 6.21 2.82 6.87
CA ASP A 194 4.77 2.65 7.04
C ASP A 194 4.16 2.00 5.77
N HIS A 195 3.20 1.09 5.95
CA HIS A 195 2.55 0.37 4.83
C HIS A 195 1.83 1.28 3.81
N GLN A 196 1.55 2.54 4.17
CA GLN A 196 1.02 3.61 3.31
C GLN A 196 2.08 4.63 2.88
N ALA A 197 3.37 4.44 3.16
CA ALA A 197 4.43 5.34 2.69
C ALA A 197 4.39 5.54 1.15
N PRO A 198 4.66 6.76 0.64
CA PRO A 198 5.04 7.98 1.36
C PRO A 198 3.85 8.81 1.88
N TYR A 199 2.61 8.30 1.84
CA TYR A 199 1.42 9.01 2.32
C TYR A 199 1.29 9.04 3.85
N ALA A 200 2.14 8.29 4.53
CA ALA A 200 2.24 8.20 5.98
C ALA A 200 3.66 8.58 6.45
N PRO A 201 3.80 9.08 7.70
CA PRO A 201 5.09 9.37 8.32
C PRO A 201 5.95 8.11 8.52
N GLU A 202 7.25 8.31 8.71
CA GLU A 202 8.17 7.20 8.99
C GLU A 202 7.92 6.55 10.36
N PRO A 203 8.17 5.24 10.51
CA PRO A 203 8.12 4.54 11.79
C PRO A 203 8.95 5.20 12.88
N TRP A 204 8.37 5.33 14.07
CA TRP A 204 9.03 5.97 15.22
C TRP A 204 9.82 4.98 16.10
N LYS A 205 9.72 3.66 15.84
CA LYS A 205 10.65 2.65 16.34
C LYS A 205 11.35 1.96 15.17
N THR A 206 12.61 1.58 15.35
CA THR A 206 13.36 0.89 14.31
C THR A 206 13.02 -0.60 14.24
N THR A 207 12.79 -1.11 13.03
CA THR A 207 12.60 -2.54 12.75
C THR A 207 13.36 -2.92 11.47
N ARG A 208 14.02 -4.09 11.45
CA ARG A 208 14.84 -4.58 10.35
C ARG A 208 15.07 -6.09 10.42
N PHE A 209 15.41 -6.72 9.29
CA PHE A 209 15.66 -8.16 9.20
C PHE A 209 17.01 -8.50 8.53
N LYS A 210 17.35 -9.80 8.60
CA LYS A 210 18.41 -10.51 7.90
C LYS A 210 17.84 -11.81 7.33
N MET A 211 18.36 -12.25 6.20
CA MET A 211 17.94 -13.51 5.58
C MET A 211 19.15 -14.27 5.05
N LEU A 212 19.16 -15.58 5.27
CA LEU A 212 20.17 -16.55 4.81
C LEU A 212 19.48 -17.84 4.33
N TYR A 213 20.21 -18.69 3.63
CA TYR A 213 19.73 -20.03 3.27
C TYR A 213 20.85 -21.08 3.22
N ASP A 214 20.48 -22.36 3.21
CA ASP A 214 21.34 -23.47 2.81
C ASP A 214 20.60 -24.47 1.91
N ASP A 215 21.02 -25.74 1.84
CA ASP A 215 20.36 -26.74 0.99
C ASP A 215 19.04 -27.29 1.59
N GLU A 216 18.79 -27.05 2.87
CA GLU A 216 17.63 -27.58 3.61
C GLU A 216 16.69 -26.48 4.14
N TYR A 217 17.20 -25.30 4.50
CA TYR A 217 16.44 -24.27 5.21
C TYR A 217 16.62 -22.84 4.66
N LEU A 218 15.58 -22.03 4.83
CA LEU A 218 15.69 -20.58 4.92
C LEU A 218 15.86 -20.19 6.39
N TYR A 219 16.59 -19.11 6.62
CA TYR A 219 16.79 -18.52 7.93
C TYR A 219 16.40 -17.05 7.88
N PHE A 220 15.55 -16.64 8.82
CA PHE A 220 15.15 -15.25 9.02
C PHE A 220 15.59 -14.81 10.42
N GLY A 221 16.11 -13.60 10.52
CA GLY A 221 16.49 -12.99 11.78
C GLY A 221 16.01 -11.54 11.83
N ALA A 222 15.22 -11.15 12.83
CA ALA A 222 14.68 -9.79 12.94
C ALA A 222 15.08 -9.11 14.24
N GLN A 223 15.16 -7.79 14.21
CA GLN A 223 15.35 -6.95 15.38
C GLN A 223 14.30 -5.84 15.39
N LEU A 224 13.57 -5.77 16.49
CA LEU A 224 12.50 -4.82 16.75
C LEU A 224 12.88 -4.00 17.98
N GLN A 225 13.08 -2.68 17.82
CA GLN A 225 13.17 -1.78 18.97
C GLN A 225 11.81 -1.73 19.67
N GLU A 226 11.78 -1.91 20.97
CA GLU A 226 10.55 -1.78 21.76
C GLU A 226 10.91 -1.47 23.21
N GLU A 227 10.34 -0.39 23.74
CA GLU A 227 10.56 0.09 25.11
C GLU A 227 9.68 -0.62 26.14
N ASN A 228 8.60 -1.31 25.72
CA ASN A 228 7.71 -2.12 26.56
C ASN A 228 7.35 -3.43 25.83
N VAL A 229 8.17 -4.46 25.94
CA VAL A 229 7.97 -5.72 25.21
C VAL A 229 6.82 -6.50 25.84
N TRP A 230 5.75 -6.67 25.07
CA TRP A 230 4.46 -7.16 25.56
C TRP A 230 3.88 -8.30 24.72
N GLY A 231 3.36 -9.33 25.40
CA GLY A 231 2.65 -10.44 24.79
C GLY A 231 1.68 -11.12 25.76
N THR A 232 0.48 -11.47 25.29
CA THR A 232 -0.61 -12.08 26.06
C THR A 232 -1.13 -13.37 25.44
N LEU A 233 -0.89 -13.58 24.15
CA LEU A 233 -1.38 -14.71 23.38
C LEU A 233 -0.41 -15.89 23.48
N VAL A 234 -0.93 -17.02 23.96
CA VAL A 234 -0.17 -18.25 24.29
C VAL A 234 -0.66 -19.49 23.54
N GLU A 235 -1.73 -19.35 22.76
CA GLU A 235 -2.30 -20.43 21.95
C GLU A 235 -1.71 -20.35 20.55
N ARG A 236 -1.08 -21.43 20.09
CA ARG A 236 -0.62 -21.53 18.70
C ARG A 236 -1.82 -21.47 17.75
N ASP A 237 -1.63 -20.84 16.61
CA ASP A 237 -2.65 -20.66 15.56
C ASP A 237 -3.87 -19.83 16.00
N CYS A 238 -3.63 -18.84 16.86
CA CYS A 238 -4.57 -17.73 17.12
C CYS A 238 -4.08 -16.44 16.44
N VAL A 239 -4.96 -15.43 16.37
CA VAL A 239 -4.68 -14.13 15.72
C VAL A 239 -3.66 -13.35 16.54
N ILE A 240 -2.39 -13.25 16.08
CA ILE A 240 -1.25 -12.84 16.91
C ILE A 240 -1.06 -11.33 16.96
N TYR A 241 -1.39 -10.64 15.86
CA TYR A 241 -1.16 -9.22 15.66
C TYR A 241 -1.67 -8.25 16.75
N TYR A 242 -2.50 -8.71 17.72
CA TYR A 242 -2.92 -7.92 18.88
C TYR A 242 -1.84 -7.71 19.96
N ASP A 243 -0.80 -8.54 19.98
CA ASP A 243 0.38 -8.38 20.84
C ASP A 243 1.47 -7.50 20.17
N ASN A 244 2.69 -7.45 20.71
CA ASN A 244 3.85 -7.08 19.89
C ASN A 244 4.15 -8.24 18.95
N ASP A 245 4.04 -8.00 17.65
CA ASP A 245 4.08 -9.03 16.62
C ASP A 245 5.11 -8.73 15.51
N PHE A 246 5.57 -9.79 14.85
CA PHE A 246 6.44 -9.75 13.68
C PHE A 246 5.98 -10.78 12.63
N GLU A 247 5.73 -10.31 11.41
CA GLU A 247 5.19 -11.14 10.32
C GLU A 247 6.23 -11.37 9.22
N ILE A 248 6.21 -12.57 8.62
CA ILE A 248 7.02 -12.94 7.44
C ILE A 248 6.08 -13.32 6.29
N PHE A 249 6.19 -12.59 5.17
CA PHE A 249 5.43 -12.84 3.95
C PHE A 249 6.33 -13.38 2.84
N LEU A 250 5.93 -14.48 2.21
CA LEU A 250 6.76 -15.23 1.27
C LEU A 250 5.96 -15.69 0.05
N ASN A 251 6.25 -15.14 -1.14
CA ASN A 251 5.76 -15.66 -2.43
C ASN A 251 6.94 -16.15 -3.29
N PRO A 252 7.33 -17.44 -3.20
CA PRO A 252 8.49 -17.98 -3.91
C PRO A 252 8.34 -18.05 -5.43
N THR A 253 7.10 -18.12 -5.94
CA THR A 253 6.78 -18.10 -7.37
C THR A 253 6.80 -16.70 -7.98
N ALA A 254 6.88 -15.65 -7.14
CA ALA A 254 6.94 -14.24 -7.55
C ALA A 254 5.82 -13.82 -8.53
N ASP A 255 4.60 -14.34 -8.34
CA ASP A 255 3.42 -14.13 -9.19
C ASP A 255 2.16 -13.70 -8.40
N GLY A 256 2.25 -13.59 -7.08
CA GLY A 256 1.13 -13.27 -6.19
C GLY A 256 0.12 -14.40 -5.99
N VAL A 257 0.48 -15.64 -6.32
CA VAL A 257 -0.38 -16.82 -6.16
C VAL A 257 0.35 -17.89 -5.34
N GLY A 258 -0.32 -18.51 -4.38
CA GLY A 258 0.26 -19.49 -3.47
C GLY A 258 1.38 -18.91 -2.61
N TYR A 259 1.06 -17.96 -1.74
CA TYR A 259 2.01 -17.34 -0.81
C TYR A 259 1.80 -17.80 0.63
N TYR A 260 2.84 -17.62 1.44
CA TYR A 260 2.90 -18.01 2.84
C TYR A 260 2.99 -16.80 3.74
N GLU A 261 2.44 -16.94 4.93
CA GLU A 261 2.48 -15.97 6.02
C GLU A 261 2.84 -16.69 7.32
N PHE A 262 3.55 -15.99 8.20
CA PHE A 262 3.93 -16.46 9.53
C PHE A 262 3.99 -15.26 10.47
N GLU A 263 3.14 -15.25 11.51
CA GLU A 263 3.11 -14.28 12.59
C GLU A 263 3.80 -14.86 13.84
N ILE A 264 4.44 -14.02 14.65
CA ILE A 264 5.05 -14.43 15.92
C ILE A 264 5.12 -13.26 16.92
N ASN A 265 4.65 -13.50 18.14
CA ASN A 265 4.75 -12.51 19.22
C ASN A 265 6.01 -12.67 20.08
N ALA A 266 6.22 -11.70 20.96
CA ALA A 266 7.31 -11.70 21.95
C ALA A 266 7.25 -12.86 22.99
N LEU A 267 6.15 -13.63 23.06
CA LEU A 267 6.05 -14.86 23.87
C LEU A 267 6.60 -16.10 23.14
N ASN A 268 7.03 -15.98 21.89
CA ASN A 268 7.36 -17.09 20.99
C ASN A 268 6.13 -17.97 20.64
N THR A 269 4.92 -17.40 20.73
CA THR A 269 3.70 -17.99 20.16
C THR A 269 3.64 -17.63 18.68
N ALA A 270 3.33 -18.60 17.83
CA ALA A 270 3.38 -18.44 16.38
C ALA A 270 2.12 -18.97 15.68
N TRP A 271 1.80 -18.39 14.54
CA TRP A 271 0.72 -18.76 13.64
C TRP A 271 1.25 -18.74 12.22
N ASP A 272 1.00 -19.79 11.46
CA ASP A 272 1.39 -19.86 10.05
C ASP A 272 0.18 -20.16 9.17
N MET A 273 0.19 -19.55 7.99
CA MET A 273 -0.94 -19.53 7.08
C MET A 273 -0.49 -19.67 5.63
N PHE A 274 -1.34 -20.28 4.81
CA PHE A 274 -1.18 -20.33 3.37
C PHE A 274 -2.33 -19.61 2.67
N HIS A 275 -2.00 -18.85 1.63
CA HIS A 275 -2.93 -18.07 0.82
C HIS A 275 -2.86 -18.56 -0.62
N GLU A 276 -3.98 -19.07 -1.12
CA GLU A 276 -4.04 -19.54 -2.51
C GLU A 276 -3.80 -18.43 -3.53
N THR A 277 -4.28 -17.21 -3.28
CA THR A 277 -4.11 -16.03 -4.14
C THR A 277 -3.92 -14.77 -3.30
N ASP A 278 -3.65 -13.63 -3.93
CA ASP A 278 -3.84 -12.33 -3.27
C ASP A 278 -5.30 -12.09 -2.83
N TYR A 279 -5.51 -11.19 -1.87
CA TYR A 279 -6.84 -10.85 -1.35
C TYR A 279 -7.76 -10.24 -2.42
N HIS A 280 -7.19 -9.58 -3.43
CA HIS A 280 -7.94 -8.99 -4.53
C HIS A 280 -8.59 -10.07 -5.43
N ARG A 281 -7.97 -11.25 -5.56
CA ARG A 281 -8.49 -12.42 -6.31
C ARG A 281 -9.37 -13.36 -5.48
N ALA A 282 -9.86 -12.93 -4.32
CA ALA A 282 -10.61 -13.75 -3.37
C ALA A 282 -9.79 -14.96 -2.87
N SER A 283 -8.69 -14.64 -2.16
CA SER A 283 -7.88 -15.64 -1.44
C SER A 283 -8.72 -16.54 -0.54
N ALA A 284 -8.33 -17.81 -0.48
CA ALA A 284 -8.67 -18.70 0.62
C ALA A 284 -7.52 -18.67 1.64
N LEU A 285 -7.82 -18.20 2.85
CA LEU A 285 -6.93 -18.26 4.00
C LEU A 285 -6.95 -19.67 4.61
N HIS A 286 -5.84 -20.38 4.55
CA HIS A 286 -5.69 -21.71 5.14
C HIS A 286 -4.99 -21.62 6.50
N THR A 287 -5.77 -21.35 7.53
CA THR A 287 -5.32 -21.29 8.94
C THR A 287 -5.05 -22.66 9.58
N LEU A 288 -5.23 -23.74 8.81
CA LEU A 288 -4.85 -25.12 9.17
C LEU A 288 -3.51 -25.55 8.53
N TYR A 289 -2.83 -24.63 7.86
CA TYR A 289 -1.45 -24.82 7.43
C TYR A 289 -0.54 -24.87 8.67
N ASP A 290 0.35 -25.86 8.74
CA ASP A 290 1.31 -26.03 9.83
C ASP A 290 2.67 -26.37 9.19
N VAL A 291 3.65 -25.47 9.32
CA VAL A 291 4.96 -25.59 8.67
C VAL A 291 5.75 -26.75 9.28
N ALA A 292 5.68 -27.90 8.63
CA ALA A 292 6.34 -29.12 9.06
C ALA A 292 7.85 -28.91 9.32
N GLY A 293 8.26 -29.00 10.59
CA GLY A 293 9.66 -28.90 11.01
C GLY A 293 10.18 -27.49 11.29
N LEU A 294 9.31 -26.47 11.26
CA LEU A 294 9.64 -25.09 11.63
C LEU A 294 10.33 -25.01 13.01
N ARG A 295 11.27 -24.07 13.14
CA ARG A 295 11.84 -23.67 14.43
C ARG A 295 11.86 -22.15 14.50
N HIS A 296 11.42 -21.62 15.63
CA HIS A 296 11.48 -20.20 15.92
C HIS A 296 11.82 -19.98 17.41
N ALA A 297 12.46 -18.85 17.70
CA ALA A 297 12.84 -18.44 19.04
C ALA A 297 12.90 -16.92 19.16
N ILE A 298 12.64 -16.42 20.38
CA ILE A 298 12.67 -15.01 20.74
C ILE A 298 13.72 -14.77 21.83
N ASP A 299 14.51 -13.71 21.68
CA ASP A 299 15.29 -13.12 22.77
C ASP A 299 14.74 -11.71 23.08
N VAL A 300 14.43 -11.45 24.35
CA VAL A 300 13.94 -10.16 24.82
C VAL A 300 15.08 -9.43 25.51
N GLN A 301 15.47 -8.28 24.97
CA GLN A 301 16.51 -7.42 25.53
C GLN A 301 15.90 -6.46 26.57
N GLY A 302 15.36 -7.04 27.64
CA GLY A 302 14.50 -6.34 28.60
C GLY A 302 13.75 -7.29 29.55
N THR A 303 12.60 -6.85 30.06
CA THR A 303 11.73 -7.62 30.96
C THR A 303 10.34 -7.82 30.34
N LEU A 304 10.16 -8.93 29.61
CA LEU A 304 8.88 -9.29 28.99
C LEU A 304 7.70 -9.16 29.97
N ASN A 305 6.65 -8.46 29.52
CA ASN A 305 5.43 -8.18 30.28
C ASN A 305 5.64 -7.37 31.58
N TYR A 306 6.64 -6.49 31.60
CA TYR A 306 6.86 -5.52 32.67
C TYR A 306 7.02 -4.11 32.06
N HIS A 307 6.22 -3.16 32.55
CA HIS A 307 6.13 -1.79 31.99
C HIS A 307 6.64 -0.73 33.00
N HIS A 308 7.41 -1.18 33.99
CA HIS A 308 7.96 -0.33 35.06
C HIS A 308 9.46 -0.08 34.89
N ASP A 309 10.11 -0.78 33.96
CA ASP A 309 11.40 -0.47 33.36
C ASP A 309 11.23 -0.01 31.89
N GLU A 310 12.34 0.13 31.18
CA GLU A 310 12.39 0.51 29.77
C GLU A 310 13.25 -0.53 29.04
N ASP A 311 12.62 -1.27 28.13
CA ASP A 311 13.27 -2.30 27.33
C ASP A 311 14.09 -1.70 26.18
N ILE A 312 15.00 -2.48 25.60
CA ILE A 312 15.67 -2.12 24.34
C ILE A 312 14.85 -2.63 23.14
N GLY A 313 14.25 -3.81 23.30
CA GLY A 313 13.46 -4.47 22.28
C GLY A 313 13.58 -5.99 22.34
N TRP A 314 13.35 -6.61 21.19
CA TRP A 314 13.39 -8.06 21.04
C TRP A 314 13.92 -8.46 19.66
N SER A 315 14.40 -9.69 19.57
CA SER A 315 14.83 -10.31 18.31
C SER A 315 14.16 -11.64 18.08
N VAL A 316 13.88 -11.89 16.79
CA VAL A 316 13.23 -13.10 16.29
C VAL A 316 14.26 -13.89 15.49
N GLU A 317 14.28 -15.20 15.67
CA GLU A 317 14.90 -16.14 14.75
C GLU A 317 13.87 -17.14 14.22
N VAL A 318 13.93 -17.45 12.93
CA VAL A 318 13.12 -18.49 12.29
C VAL A 318 13.98 -19.32 11.34
N ARG A 319 13.84 -20.65 11.42
CA ARG A 319 14.39 -21.61 10.44
C ARG A 319 13.24 -22.37 9.78
N TRP A 320 13.02 -22.08 8.52
CA TRP A 320 11.93 -22.61 7.69
C TRP A 320 12.46 -23.70 6.75
N PRO A 321 12.02 -24.96 6.88
CA PRO A 321 12.45 -26.04 5.99
C PRO A 321 11.97 -25.81 4.55
N LEU A 322 12.89 -25.77 3.58
CA LEU A 322 12.56 -25.50 2.18
C LEU A 322 11.53 -26.49 1.61
N ALA A 323 11.58 -27.75 2.04
CA ALA A 323 10.68 -28.79 1.57
C ALA A 323 9.19 -28.50 1.86
N SER A 324 8.84 -27.81 2.96
CA SER A 324 7.44 -27.51 3.31
C SER A 324 6.77 -26.60 2.29
N LEU A 325 7.54 -25.71 1.65
CA LEU A 325 7.07 -24.80 0.61
C LEU A 325 6.54 -25.50 -0.65
N ARG A 326 6.79 -26.81 -0.81
CA ARG A 326 6.24 -27.62 -1.91
C ARG A 326 5.04 -28.48 -1.53
N GLU A 327 4.67 -28.53 -0.25
CA GLU A 327 3.52 -29.32 0.22
C GLU A 327 2.19 -28.69 -0.21
N TRP A 328 2.13 -27.35 -0.26
CA TRP A 328 0.94 -26.58 -0.63
C TRP A 328 1.08 -25.77 -1.94
N ASN A 329 2.30 -25.59 -2.46
CA ASN A 329 2.53 -24.95 -3.76
C ASN A 329 3.59 -25.74 -4.55
N GLU A 330 3.15 -26.73 -5.33
CA GLU A 330 4.06 -27.60 -6.09
C GLU A 330 4.95 -26.87 -7.12
N ARG A 331 4.56 -25.63 -7.47
CA ARG A 331 5.24 -24.74 -8.43
C ARG A 331 6.49 -24.08 -7.84
N VAL A 332 6.71 -24.16 -6.51
CA VAL A 332 7.93 -23.64 -5.87
C VAL A 332 9.15 -24.42 -6.36
N LYS A 333 10.01 -23.74 -7.10
CA LYS A 333 11.28 -24.26 -7.63
C LYS A 333 12.26 -24.52 -6.50
N LEU A 334 12.74 -25.76 -6.38
CA LEU A 334 13.81 -26.16 -5.46
C LEU A 334 14.74 -27.20 -6.13
N PRO A 335 16.05 -27.22 -5.83
CA PRO A 335 16.76 -26.33 -4.90
C PRO A 335 16.81 -24.88 -5.41
N ILE A 336 17.10 -23.94 -4.51
CA ILE A 336 17.28 -22.52 -4.84
C ILE A 336 18.57 -22.37 -5.67
N GLU A 337 18.48 -21.69 -6.80
CA GLU A 337 19.58 -21.41 -7.70
C GLU A 337 20.02 -19.93 -7.64
N ARG A 338 21.27 -19.66 -8.07
CA ARG A 338 21.79 -18.30 -8.20
C ARG A 338 20.89 -17.48 -9.14
N GLY A 339 20.43 -16.34 -8.66
CA GLY A 339 19.58 -15.44 -9.43
C GLY A 339 18.10 -15.80 -9.44
N ASP A 340 17.67 -16.81 -8.67
CA ASP A 340 16.25 -16.93 -8.32
C ASP A 340 15.80 -15.67 -7.57
N VAL A 341 14.59 -15.21 -7.87
CA VAL A 341 14.01 -13.98 -7.31
C VAL A 341 12.65 -14.27 -6.72
N TRP A 342 12.50 -14.07 -5.42
CA TRP A 342 11.24 -14.25 -4.71
C TRP A 342 10.68 -12.90 -4.27
N ARG A 343 9.36 -12.82 -4.09
CA ARG A 343 8.69 -11.64 -3.53
C ARG A 343 8.46 -11.86 -2.03
N LEU A 344 9.02 -10.96 -1.21
CA LEU A 344 8.92 -11.03 0.24
C LEU A 344 8.54 -9.68 0.83
N ASN A 345 7.80 -9.74 1.93
CA ASN A 345 7.70 -8.64 2.86
C ASN A 345 7.88 -9.14 4.28
N PHE A 346 8.07 -8.19 5.17
CA PHE A 346 8.14 -8.43 6.60
C PHE A 346 7.35 -7.32 7.26
N SER A 347 6.61 -7.63 8.31
CA SER A 347 5.81 -6.66 9.03
C SER A 347 6.17 -6.63 10.50
N ARG A 348 5.82 -5.52 11.11
CA ARG A 348 5.60 -5.40 12.54
C ARG A 348 4.24 -4.76 12.68
N VAL A 349 3.34 -5.46 13.35
CA VAL A 349 2.08 -4.89 13.79
C VAL A 349 2.25 -4.30 15.18
N GLN A 350 1.76 -3.07 15.36
CA GLN A 350 1.89 -2.34 16.61
C GLN A 350 0.56 -1.68 17.01
N TYR A 351 -0.13 -2.27 17.98
CA TYR A 351 -1.26 -1.60 18.63
C TYR A 351 -0.83 -0.66 19.75
N MET A 352 -1.62 0.39 19.95
CA MET A 352 -1.48 1.31 21.07
C MET A 352 -1.89 0.64 22.38
N HIS A 353 -1.05 0.78 23.40
CA HIS A 353 -1.26 0.22 24.73
C HIS A 353 -1.21 1.32 25.81
N ILE A 354 -2.00 1.14 26.88
CA ILE A 354 -1.95 2.00 28.08
C ILE A 354 -1.10 1.30 29.13
N TYR A 355 0.01 1.93 29.50
CA TYR A 355 1.00 1.42 30.46
C TYR A 355 0.89 2.04 31.87
N ASP A 356 -0.23 2.69 32.23
CA ASP A 356 -0.46 3.27 33.56
C ASP A 356 -1.16 2.34 34.56
N ARG A 357 -1.40 1.08 34.16
CA ARG A 357 -2.17 0.07 34.91
C ARG A 357 -1.32 -1.13 35.25
N LEU A 358 -1.64 -1.77 36.38
CA LEU A 358 -1.04 -3.04 36.82
C LEU A 358 -0.94 -4.12 35.71
N VAL A 359 -1.91 -4.13 34.79
CA VAL A 359 -1.84 -4.89 33.55
C VAL A 359 -2.11 -3.90 32.40
N PRO A 360 -1.11 -3.62 31.55
CA PRO A 360 -1.27 -2.89 30.31
C PRO A 360 -2.41 -3.45 29.45
N ALA A 361 -3.12 -2.55 28.80
CA ALA A 361 -4.25 -2.90 27.96
C ALA A 361 -4.12 -2.22 26.61
N MET A 362 -4.31 -2.99 25.53
CA MET A 362 -4.55 -2.44 24.20
C MET A 362 -5.69 -1.42 24.28
N VAL A 363 -5.46 -0.24 23.69
CA VAL A 363 -6.45 0.83 23.57
C VAL A 363 -7.57 0.34 22.63
N PRO A 364 -8.81 0.13 23.12
CA PRO A 364 -9.85 -0.49 22.32
C PRO A 364 -10.25 0.39 21.13
N LYS A 365 -10.20 -0.16 19.90
CA LYS A 365 -10.39 0.57 18.63
C LYS A 365 -9.28 1.59 18.31
N SER A 366 -8.11 1.47 18.91
CA SER A 366 -6.96 2.24 18.43
C SER A 366 -6.64 1.88 16.98
N PRO A 367 -6.20 2.85 16.16
CA PRO A 367 -5.60 2.55 14.87
C PRO A 367 -4.34 1.70 15.06
N CYS A 368 -4.13 0.76 14.14
CA CYS A 368 -2.95 -0.08 14.10
C CYS A 368 -1.79 0.65 13.41
N GLU A 369 -0.56 0.36 13.82
CA GLU A 369 0.66 0.76 13.14
C GLU A 369 1.31 -0.44 12.47
N ASP A 370 1.09 -0.55 11.17
CA ASP A 370 1.67 -1.61 10.35
C ASP A 370 2.89 -1.05 9.62
N TRP A 371 4.07 -1.47 10.07
CA TRP A 371 5.34 -1.08 9.47
C TRP A 371 5.94 -2.28 8.76
N ILE A 372 6.29 -2.09 7.49
CA ILE A 372 6.75 -3.16 6.62
C ILE A 372 8.10 -2.87 5.99
N TRP A 373 8.82 -3.91 5.58
CA TRP A 373 10.09 -3.73 4.88
C TRP A 373 9.91 -2.95 3.57
N GLN A 374 8.84 -3.23 2.81
CA GLN A 374 8.56 -2.60 1.53
C GLN A 374 7.10 -2.12 1.51
N SER A 375 6.89 -0.81 1.39
CA SER A 375 5.56 -0.22 1.40
C SER A 375 4.70 -0.72 0.23
N THR A 376 3.43 -0.98 0.49
CA THR A 376 2.44 -1.30 -0.56
C THR A 376 1.68 -0.07 -1.03
N GLY A 377 1.74 1.05 -0.29
CA GLY A 377 1.06 2.31 -0.59
C GLY A 377 -0.47 2.29 -0.41
N THR A 378 -1.09 1.12 -0.31
CA THR A 378 -2.54 0.94 -0.14
C THR A 378 -2.98 0.98 1.31
N GLY A 379 -2.10 0.60 2.24
CA GLY A 379 -2.48 0.16 3.57
C GLY A 379 -2.93 -1.31 3.63
N ASP A 380 -2.71 -2.08 2.56
CA ASP A 380 -2.96 -3.53 2.51
C ASP A 380 -1.61 -4.27 2.48
N LEU A 381 -1.37 -5.11 3.48
CA LEU A 381 -0.14 -5.89 3.62
C LEU A 381 -0.11 -7.05 2.61
N HIS A 382 -1.28 -7.61 2.28
CA HIS A 382 -1.48 -8.82 1.47
C HIS A 382 -1.48 -8.53 -0.04
N ASN A 383 -0.54 -7.70 -0.48
CA ASN A 383 -0.37 -7.28 -1.86
C ASN A 383 1.01 -7.69 -2.43
N PRO A 384 1.22 -8.98 -2.80
CA PRO A 384 2.51 -9.51 -3.26
C PRO A 384 3.10 -8.84 -4.51
N GLU A 385 2.26 -8.17 -5.30
CA GLU A 385 2.65 -7.34 -6.43
C GLU A 385 3.60 -6.20 -6.01
N MET A 386 3.41 -5.65 -4.81
CA MET A 386 4.20 -4.50 -4.30
C MET A 386 5.39 -4.89 -3.41
N TRP A 387 5.47 -6.15 -2.98
CA TRP A 387 6.51 -6.66 -2.07
C TRP A 387 7.93 -6.59 -2.63
N GLY A 388 8.92 -6.60 -1.74
CA GLY A 388 10.33 -6.43 -2.12
C GLY A 388 10.87 -7.65 -2.85
N LYS A 389 11.98 -7.47 -3.59
CA LYS A 389 12.63 -8.57 -4.34
C LYS A 389 13.81 -9.13 -3.55
N VAL A 390 13.75 -10.40 -3.19
CA VAL A 390 14.90 -11.12 -2.63
C VAL A 390 15.58 -11.92 -3.73
N LEU A 391 16.86 -11.65 -3.95
CA LEU A 391 17.69 -12.34 -4.94
C LEU A 391 18.61 -13.34 -4.23
N PHE A 392 18.65 -14.58 -4.69
CA PHE A 392 19.49 -15.61 -4.07
C PHE A 392 20.89 -15.68 -4.69
N SER A 393 21.92 -15.59 -3.85
CA SER A 393 23.33 -15.72 -4.21
C SER A 393 23.85 -17.09 -3.80
N ASP A 394 24.56 -17.77 -4.69
CA ASP A 394 25.32 -18.99 -4.40
C ASP A 394 26.59 -18.71 -3.55
N LEU A 395 26.95 -17.44 -3.37
CA LEU A 395 28.07 -17.01 -2.53
C LEU A 395 27.73 -17.16 -1.04
N THR A 396 28.75 -17.51 -0.25
CA THR A 396 28.65 -17.57 1.21
C THR A 396 28.70 -16.17 1.82
N ALA A 397 27.84 -15.90 2.81
CA ALA A 397 27.84 -14.64 3.56
C ALA A 397 29.23 -14.31 4.15
N GLY A 398 29.56 -13.03 4.22
CA GLY A 398 30.85 -12.55 4.76
C GLY A 398 32.07 -12.75 3.85
N THR A 399 31.93 -13.35 2.66
CA THR A 399 33.06 -13.57 1.73
C THR A 399 33.32 -12.37 0.82
N VAL A 400 32.47 -12.15 -0.18
CA VAL A 400 32.50 -11.04 -1.12
C VAL A 400 31.07 -10.64 -1.48
N ARG A 401 30.83 -9.33 -1.64
CA ARG A 401 29.51 -8.83 -2.07
C ARG A 401 29.22 -9.23 -3.51
N ASP A 402 28.00 -9.70 -3.71
CA ASP A 402 27.44 -10.04 -5.01
C ASP A 402 27.01 -8.78 -5.77
N ARG A 403 28.00 -8.04 -6.29
CA ARG A 403 27.76 -6.76 -7.00
C ARG A 403 26.95 -6.89 -8.29
N GLU A 404 26.73 -8.11 -8.77
CA GLU A 404 25.84 -8.40 -9.89
C GLU A 404 24.39 -8.41 -9.39
N LEU A 405 24.06 -9.23 -8.38
CA LEU A 405 22.72 -9.29 -7.81
C LEU A 405 22.33 -8.01 -7.05
N GLU A 406 23.27 -7.35 -6.36
CA GLU A 406 23.07 -6.00 -5.77
C GLU A 406 22.65 -4.94 -6.82
N ARG A 407 22.80 -5.23 -8.12
CA ARG A 407 22.42 -4.38 -9.25
C ARG A 407 21.42 -5.04 -10.21
N GLY A 408 20.83 -6.17 -9.84
CA GLY A 408 20.07 -7.05 -10.74
C GLY A 408 18.80 -6.46 -11.36
N PHE A 409 18.35 -5.29 -10.90
CA PHE A 409 17.12 -4.62 -11.36
C PHE A 409 17.34 -3.12 -11.62
N PRO A 410 18.17 -2.72 -12.60
CA PRO A 410 18.30 -1.32 -12.97
C PRO A 410 17.02 -0.84 -13.66
N LEU A 411 16.63 0.41 -13.40
CA LEU A 411 15.53 1.04 -14.15
C LEU A 411 15.95 1.25 -15.61
N LEU A 412 15.08 0.84 -16.52
CA LEU A 412 15.23 1.01 -17.95
C LEU A 412 14.69 2.38 -18.37
N ALA A 413 15.31 2.98 -19.39
CA ALA A 413 14.78 4.20 -20.00
C ALA A 413 13.55 3.86 -20.84
N ALA A 414 12.41 4.49 -20.52
CA ALA A 414 11.17 4.31 -21.28
C ALA A 414 11.34 4.71 -22.76
N PRO A 415 10.81 3.93 -23.73
CA PRO A 415 10.84 4.31 -25.14
C PRO A 415 10.14 5.65 -25.40
N SER A 416 10.83 6.58 -26.07
CA SER A 416 10.20 7.81 -26.54
C SER A 416 9.42 7.52 -27.83
N VAL A 417 8.09 7.54 -27.74
CA VAL A 417 7.18 7.34 -28.87
C VAL A 417 6.31 8.58 -29.10
N LYS A 418 5.84 8.75 -30.33
CA LYS A 418 4.76 9.68 -30.66
C LYS A 418 3.48 8.88 -30.79
N VAL A 419 2.50 9.15 -29.93
CA VAL A 419 1.18 8.49 -29.99
C VAL A 419 0.53 8.78 -31.33
N ASP A 420 0.12 7.73 -32.03
CA ASP A 420 -0.68 7.82 -33.24
C ASP A 420 -2.14 8.16 -32.87
N ARG A 421 -2.65 9.26 -33.42
CA ARG A 421 -4.02 9.74 -33.21
C ARG A 421 -4.85 9.78 -34.51
N GLU A 422 -4.35 9.21 -35.61
CA GLU A 422 -5.07 9.20 -36.89
C GLU A 422 -6.16 8.11 -36.93
N GLN A 423 -5.95 7.00 -36.21
CA GLN A 423 -6.93 5.96 -35.98
C GLN A 423 -7.03 5.69 -34.48
N GLU A 424 -8.17 6.02 -33.85
CA GLU A 424 -8.40 5.84 -32.41
C GLU A 424 -8.84 4.42 -32.03
N MET A 425 -9.59 3.75 -32.92
CA MET A 425 -10.19 2.43 -32.66
C MET A 425 -9.88 1.41 -33.77
N VAL A 426 -9.87 0.13 -33.40
CA VAL A 426 -9.72 -1.04 -34.28
C VAL A 426 -11.02 -1.84 -34.27
N LEU A 427 -11.52 -2.22 -35.44
CA LEU A 427 -12.66 -3.13 -35.58
C LEU A 427 -12.17 -4.58 -35.48
N LEU A 428 -12.71 -5.31 -34.51
CA LEU A 428 -12.53 -6.75 -34.36
C LEU A 428 -13.78 -7.45 -34.92
N PRO A 429 -13.64 -8.42 -35.84
CA PRO A 429 -14.78 -9.16 -36.37
C PRO A 429 -15.34 -10.14 -35.32
N ALA A 430 -16.61 -10.53 -35.50
CA ALA A 430 -17.24 -11.56 -34.69
C ALA A 430 -16.50 -12.91 -34.82
N CYS A 431 -16.40 -13.67 -33.72
CA CYS A 431 -15.61 -14.89 -33.66
C CYS A 431 -16.12 -15.89 -32.60
N SER A 432 -15.60 -17.11 -32.67
CA SER A 432 -15.66 -18.13 -31.63
C SER A 432 -14.23 -18.50 -31.23
N PHE A 433 -13.88 -18.46 -29.94
CA PHE A 433 -12.54 -18.82 -29.45
C PHE A 433 -12.59 -19.52 -28.08
N VAL A 434 -11.50 -20.15 -27.65
CA VAL A 434 -11.34 -20.65 -26.28
C VAL A 434 -10.79 -19.53 -25.38
N MET A 435 -11.65 -19.07 -24.47
CA MET A 435 -11.32 -18.14 -23.41
C MET A 435 -10.67 -18.89 -22.24
N GLY A 436 -9.56 -18.37 -21.71
CA GLY A 436 -8.74 -19.06 -20.71
C GLY A 436 -7.87 -20.20 -21.30
N PRO A 437 -7.39 -21.13 -20.44
CA PRO A 437 -7.46 -21.06 -18.98
C PRO A 437 -6.60 -19.92 -18.42
N ASP A 438 -6.93 -19.44 -17.21
CA ASP A 438 -5.98 -18.60 -16.45
C ASP A 438 -4.73 -19.44 -16.12
N PRO A 439 -3.51 -19.03 -16.51
CA PRO A 439 -2.30 -19.81 -16.25
C PRO A 439 -1.95 -19.93 -14.76
N THR A 440 -2.55 -19.08 -13.91
CA THR A 440 -2.34 -19.06 -12.45
C THR A 440 -3.49 -19.67 -11.66
N ASP A 441 -4.68 -19.85 -12.26
CA ASP A 441 -5.82 -20.53 -11.62
C ASP A 441 -6.70 -21.27 -12.66
N ALA A 442 -6.11 -22.26 -13.32
CA ALA A 442 -6.80 -23.08 -14.31
C ALA A 442 -7.89 -23.98 -13.70
N VAL A 443 -7.91 -24.17 -12.38
CA VAL A 443 -8.88 -25.01 -11.65
C VAL A 443 -10.22 -24.29 -11.53
N ARG A 444 -10.22 -22.98 -11.21
CA ARG A 444 -11.44 -22.16 -11.15
C ARG A 444 -11.72 -21.42 -12.46
N SER A 445 -10.69 -21.23 -13.30
CA SER A 445 -10.79 -20.57 -14.61
C SER A 445 -10.32 -21.47 -15.77
N PRO A 446 -10.92 -22.66 -16.01
CA PRO A 446 -10.56 -23.54 -17.12
C PRO A 446 -10.95 -23.01 -18.51
N GLY A 447 -10.22 -23.44 -19.55
CA GLY A 447 -10.49 -23.06 -20.93
C GLY A 447 -11.89 -23.45 -21.40
N HIS A 448 -12.68 -22.49 -21.89
CA HIS A 448 -14.05 -22.71 -22.35
C HIS A 448 -14.36 -21.88 -23.60
N ARG A 449 -15.33 -22.31 -24.42
CA ARG A 449 -15.69 -21.60 -25.65
C ARG A 449 -16.62 -20.43 -25.39
N VAL A 450 -16.33 -19.30 -26.05
CA VAL A 450 -17.15 -18.08 -26.03
C VAL A 450 -17.32 -17.56 -27.46
N GLU A 451 -18.52 -17.10 -27.76
CA GLU A 451 -18.83 -16.34 -28.98
C GLU A 451 -18.76 -14.84 -28.65
N VAL A 452 -18.06 -14.06 -29.47
CA VAL A 452 -17.95 -12.61 -29.32
C VAL A 452 -18.39 -11.97 -30.63
N GLU A 453 -19.33 -11.03 -30.57
CA GLU A 453 -19.84 -10.29 -31.74
C GLU A 453 -18.80 -9.28 -32.26
N ALA A 454 -19.07 -8.62 -33.39
CA ALA A 454 -18.15 -7.61 -33.93
C ALA A 454 -18.22 -6.30 -33.12
N PHE A 455 -17.06 -5.77 -32.72
CA PHE A 455 -16.95 -4.55 -31.92
C PHE A 455 -15.71 -3.73 -32.28
N TRP A 456 -15.76 -2.43 -32.01
CA TRP A 456 -14.59 -1.56 -32.04
C TRP A 456 -13.96 -1.50 -30.65
N MET A 457 -12.62 -1.56 -30.57
CA MET A 457 -11.86 -1.33 -29.34
C MET A 457 -10.91 -0.14 -29.51
N ASP A 458 -10.75 0.68 -28.48
CA ASP A 458 -9.70 1.72 -28.44
C ASP A 458 -8.30 1.09 -28.57
N ARG A 459 -7.43 1.70 -29.39
CA ARG A 459 -6.06 1.18 -29.60
C ARG A 459 -5.17 1.29 -28.37
N TYR A 460 -5.43 2.27 -27.51
CA TYR A 460 -4.67 2.57 -26.32
C TYR A 460 -5.58 2.61 -25.09
N PRO A 461 -5.05 2.43 -23.87
CA PRO A 461 -5.76 2.80 -22.65
C PRO A 461 -6.11 4.29 -22.66
N VAL A 462 -7.16 4.69 -21.94
CA VAL A 462 -7.56 6.08 -21.79
C VAL A 462 -6.42 6.86 -21.11
N THR A 463 -6.04 7.98 -21.72
CA THR A 463 -4.90 8.79 -21.29
C THR A 463 -5.28 9.80 -20.19
N VAL A 464 -4.28 10.26 -19.45
CA VAL A 464 -4.36 11.35 -18.47
C VAL A 464 -5.02 12.59 -19.08
N ALA A 465 -4.65 12.98 -20.32
CA ALA A 465 -5.27 14.13 -21.00
C ALA A 465 -6.74 13.91 -21.36
N GLN A 466 -7.09 12.70 -21.83
CA GLN A 466 -8.49 12.35 -22.11
C GLN A 466 -9.34 12.38 -20.84
N TYR A 467 -8.88 11.78 -19.74
CA TYR A 467 -9.62 11.76 -18.49
C TYR A 467 -9.69 13.16 -17.84
N THR A 468 -8.63 13.96 -17.94
CA THR A 468 -8.64 15.38 -17.49
C THR A 468 -9.65 16.21 -18.28
N ALA A 469 -9.78 16.00 -19.59
CA ALA A 469 -10.79 16.69 -20.40
C ALA A 469 -12.22 16.29 -19.99
N PHE A 470 -12.45 15.01 -19.67
CA PHE A 470 -13.70 14.52 -19.09
C PHE A 470 -14.02 15.15 -17.73
N LEU A 471 -13.07 15.18 -16.79
CA LEU A 471 -13.26 15.83 -15.48
C LEU A 471 -13.63 17.33 -15.60
N ASN A 472 -13.09 17.99 -16.63
CA ASN A 472 -13.38 19.40 -16.96
C ASN A 472 -14.68 19.61 -17.77
N SER A 473 -15.42 18.57 -18.19
CA SER A 473 -16.68 18.73 -18.94
C SER A 473 -17.83 19.29 -18.09
N GLY A 474 -17.61 19.43 -16.78
CA GLY A 474 -18.61 19.86 -15.80
C GLY A 474 -19.40 18.68 -15.21
N GLY A 475 -19.68 18.75 -13.91
CA GLY A 475 -20.45 17.71 -13.18
C GLY A 475 -19.68 16.45 -12.81
N GLN A 476 -18.41 16.32 -13.21
CA GLN A 476 -17.60 15.09 -13.03
C GLN A 476 -16.66 15.13 -11.81
N ASP A 477 -16.85 16.07 -10.88
CA ASP A 477 -16.01 16.22 -9.67
C ASP A 477 -15.96 14.97 -8.78
N GLU A 478 -17.00 14.15 -8.82
CA GLU A 478 -17.14 12.91 -8.07
C GLU A 478 -16.29 11.77 -8.67
N GLN A 479 -15.93 11.88 -9.95
CA GLN A 479 -15.12 10.89 -10.67
C GLN A 479 -13.62 11.13 -10.52
N TYR A 480 -13.21 12.20 -9.82
CA TYR A 480 -11.85 12.32 -9.30
C TYR A 480 -11.75 11.54 -7.98
N SER A 481 -11.45 10.24 -8.13
CA SER A 481 -11.30 9.26 -7.05
C SER A 481 -10.35 9.75 -5.95
N THR A 482 -10.62 9.36 -4.70
CA THR A 482 -9.76 9.67 -3.55
C THR A 482 -8.35 9.11 -3.68
N TRP A 483 -8.14 8.09 -4.51
CA TRP A 483 -6.83 7.53 -4.84
C TRP A 483 -6.06 8.39 -5.86
N MET A 484 -6.74 9.21 -6.66
CA MET A 484 -6.12 10.15 -7.59
C MET A 484 -5.55 11.41 -6.90
N ARG A 485 -5.76 11.58 -5.57
CA ARG A 485 -5.39 12.80 -4.81
C ARG A 485 -3.89 13.15 -4.77
N ILE A 486 -3.02 12.27 -5.28
CA ILE A 486 -1.59 12.52 -5.45
C ILE A 486 -1.34 12.72 -6.95
N PRO A 487 -1.21 13.98 -7.42
CA PRO A 487 -1.09 14.29 -8.83
C PRO A 487 0.11 13.60 -9.50
N GLU A 488 1.21 13.44 -8.78
CA GLU A 488 2.47 12.86 -9.27
C GLU A 488 2.27 11.43 -9.78
N HIS A 489 1.34 10.68 -9.18
CA HIS A 489 1.05 9.29 -9.53
C HIS A 489 0.00 9.20 -10.64
N CYS A 490 -1.14 9.89 -10.48
CA CYS A 490 -2.26 9.83 -11.43
C CYS A 490 -2.08 10.71 -12.68
N GLY A 491 -1.14 11.66 -12.66
CA GLY A 491 -0.90 12.64 -13.73
C GLY A 491 -1.84 13.85 -13.72
N ILE A 492 -2.76 13.99 -12.75
CA ILE A 492 -3.83 15.01 -12.74
C ILE A 492 -3.81 15.85 -11.46
N VAL A 493 -3.61 17.15 -11.61
CA VAL A 493 -3.71 18.15 -10.54
C VAL A 493 -5.15 18.67 -10.46
N ARG A 494 -5.79 18.56 -9.29
CA ARG A 494 -7.07 19.24 -9.00
C ARG A 494 -6.80 20.67 -8.52
N MET A 495 -7.04 21.64 -9.40
CA MET A 495 -6.85 23.08 -9.09
C MET A 495 -8.02 23.66 -8.30
N ALA A 496 -9.24 23.21 -8.62
CA ALA A 496 -10.48 23.55 -7.92
C ALA A 496 -11.55 22.50 -8.27
N PRO A 497 -12.73 22.49 -7.61
CA PRO A 497 -13.89 21.79 -8.14
C PRO A 497 -14.17 22.24 -9.59
N GLY A 498 -14.40 21.29 -10.49
CA GLY A 498 -14.61 21.52 -11.92
C GLY A 498 -13.39 22.06 -12.68
N ARG A 499 -12.18 22.09 -12.09
CA ARG A 499 -10.94 22.51 -12.78
C ARG A 499 -9.77 21.58 -12.46
N TYR A 500 -9.36 20.85 -13.49
CA TYR A 500 -8.31 19.83 -13.46
C TYR A 500 -7.26 20.13 -14.54
N GLU A 501 -5.99 19.92 -14.24
CA GLU A 501 -4.88 20.17 -15.16
C GLU A 501 -3.95 18.94 -15.19
N CYS A 502 -3.46 18.57 -16.38
CA CYS A 502 -2.45 17.53 -16.50
C CYS A 502 -1.13 18.01 -15.89
N ILE A 503 -0.38 17.11 -15.27
CA ILE A 503 1.05 17.35 -15.06
C ILE A 503 1.72 17.45 -16.45
N PRO A 504 2.50 18.52 -16.73
CA PRO A 504 3.17 18.68 -18.01
C PRO A 504 4.08 17.48 -18.34
N GLY A 505 3.92 16.91 -19.52
CA GLY A 505 4.64 15.71 -19.96
C GLY A 505 4.01 14.38 -19.52
N ARG A 506 2.87 14.38 -18.81
CA ARG A 506 2.10 13.17 -18.46
C ARG A 506 0.85 12.96 -19.34
N GLU A 507 0.60 13.84 -20.30
CA GLU A 507 -0.65 13.91 -21.09
C GLU A 507 -1.01 12.60 -21.79
N ASP A 508 0.00 11.93 -22.38
CA ASP A 508 -0.13 10.69 -23.16
C ASP A 508 0.15 9.41 -22.35
N TYR A 509 0.24 9.49 -21.02
CA TYR A 509 0.32 8.32 -20.16
C TYR A 509 -1.09 7.77 -19.89
N PRO A 510 -1.26 6.46 -19.64
CA PRO A 510 -2.56 5.92 -19.24
C PRO A 510 -2.98 6.51 -17.89
N VAL A 511 -4.27 6.80 -17.74
CA VAL A 511 -4.84 7.23 -16.46
C VAL A 511 -4.87 6.04 -15.50
N VAL A 512 -4.58 6.30 -14.22
CA VAL A 512 -4.55 5.30 -13.15
C VAL A 512 -5.27 5.80 -11.89
N TYR A 513 -5.65 4.86 -11.02
CA TYR A 513 -6.39 5.10 -9.76
C TYR A 513 -7.83 5.60 -9.95
N VAL A 514 -8.38 5.38 -11.15
CA VAL A 514 -9.76 5.68 -11.50
C VAL A 514 -10.67 4.64 -10.82
N SER A 515 -11.86 5.05 -10.37
CA SER A 515 -12.90 4.13 -9.87
C SER A 515 -13.63 3.44 -11.03
N TYR A 516 -14.27 2.30 -10.76
CA TYR A 516 -15.07 1.61 -11.79
C TYR A 516 -16.20 2.51 -12.31
N GLU A 517 -16.84 3.27 -11.41
CA GLU A 517 -17.87 4.25 -11.73
C GLU A 517 -17.33 5.39 -12.61
N GLY A 518 -16.11 5.87 -12.36
CA GLY A 518 -15.45 6.90 -13.15
C GLY A 518 -15.07 6.42 -14.55
N ALA A 519 -14.64 5.16 -14.68
CA ALA A 519 -14.36 4.51 -15.96
C ALA A 519 -15.65 4.32 -16.78
N LEU A 520 -16.75 3.88 -16.15
CA LEU A 520 -18.07 3.80 -16.77
C LEU A 520 -18.61 5.16 -17.21
N ALA A 521 -18.54 6.17 -16.34
CA ALA A 521 -19.02 7.53 -16.63
C ALA A 521 -18.22 8.18 -17.78
N TYR A 522 -16.91 7.95 -17.84
CA TYR A 522 -16.09 8.36 -19.00
C TYR A 522 -16.58 7.66 -20.27
N ALA A 523 -16.74 6.33 -20.25
CA ALA A 523 -17.13 5.55 -21.42
C ALA A 523 -18.51 6.00 -21.96
N GLU A 524 -19.49 6.20 -21.07
CA GLU A 524 -20.80 6.74 -21.41
C GLU A 524 -20.69 8.15 -22.02
N SER A 525 -19.88 9.04 -21.43
CA SER A 525 -19.74 10.42 -21.91
C SER A 525 -19.22 10.56 -23.34
N CYS A 526 -18.50 9.54 -23.84
CA CYS A 526 -18.00 9.47 -25.22
C CYS A 526 -18.77 8.50 -26.13
N GLY A 527 -19.93 7.98 -25.69
CA GLY A 527 -20.78 7.08 -26.47
C GLY A 527 -20.18 5.69 -26.67
N LYS A 528 -19.40 5.22 -25.69
CA LYS A 528 -18.70 3.93 -25.66
C LYS A 528 -19.16 3.10 -24.44
N SER A 529 -18.51 1.97 -24.20
CA SER A 529 -18.67 1.13 -23.00
C SER A 529 -17.31 0.58 -22.56
N LEU A 530 -17.21 0.02 -21.36
CA LEU A 530 -16.07 -0.82 -20.99
C LEU A 530 -16.23 -2.21 -21.64
N PRO A 531 -15.13 -2.90 -22.03
CA PRO A 531 -15.20 -4.24 -22.59
C PRO A 531 -15.77 -5.24 -21.59
N THR A 532 -16.39 -6.31 -22.07
CA THR A 532 -16.48 -7.57 -21.32
C THR A 532 -15.11 -8.25 -21.24
N GLU A 533 -14.91 -9.15 -20.28
CA GLU A 533 -13.68 -9.94 -20.19
C GLU A 533 -13.40 -10.75 -21.48
N ALA A 534 -14.46 -11.26 -22.13
CA ALA A 534 -14.33 -12.03 -23.37
C ALA A 534 -13.91 -11.17 -24.57
N GLU A 535 -14.45 -9.95 -24.71
CA GLU A 535 -14.01 -8.99 -25.72
C GLU A 535 -12.56 -8.55 -25.50
N TRP A 536 -12.19 -8.29 -24.25
CA TRP A 536 -10.81 -7.94 -23.90
C TRP A 536 -9.84 -9.07 -24.28
N GLU A 537 -10.18 -10.31 -23.90
CA GLU A 537 -9.33 -11.47 -24.21
C GLU A 537 -9.26 -11.75 -25.71
N ARG A 538 -10.38 -11.64 -26.45
CA ARG A 538 -10.41 -11.76 -27.91
C ARG A 538 -9.54 -10.69 -28.59
N ALA A 539 -9.51 -9.47 -28.07
CA ALA A 539 -8.66 -8.42 -28.61
C ALA A 539 -7.17 -8.75 -28.42
N ALA A 540 -6.77 -9.24 -27.24
CA ALA A 540 -5.38 -9.60 -26.98
C ALA A 540 -4.95 -10.87 -27.74
N ARG A 541 -5.73 -11.96 -27.63
CA ARG A 541 -5.33 -13.31 -28.07
C ARG A 541 -5.61 -13.63 -29.53
N GLY A 542 -6.56 -12.95 -30.15
CA GLY A 542 -7.04 -13.31 -31.49
C GLY A 542 -7.75 -14.67 -31.53
N GLU A 543 -8.02 -15.14 -32.75
CA GLU A 543 -8.52 -16.51 -32.98
C GLU A 543 -7.41 -17.56 -32.92
N GLU A 544 -6.13 -17.13 -32.91
CA GLU A 544 -4.96 -17.99 -32.73
C GLU A 544 -4.65 -18.31 -31.25
N GLU A 545 -5.46 -17.81 -30.32
CA GLU A 545 -5.39 -18.09 -28.88
C GLU A 545 -4.00 -17.77 -28.27
N ARG A 546 -3.36 -16.69 -28.75
CA ARG A 546 -1.99 -16.26 -28.38
C ARG A 546 -1.78 -16.18 -26.87
N ILE A 547 -0.58 -16.50 -26.39
CA ILE A 547 -0.21 -16.41 -24.96
C ILE A 547 -0.13 -14.95 -24.51
N TYR A 548 0.51 -14.11 -25.33
CA TYR A 548 0.62 -12.66 -25.13
C TYR A 548 -0.02 -11.91 -26.30
N ALA A 549 -0.24 -10.60 -26.15
CA ALA A 549 -0.88 -9.78 -27.18
C ALA A 549 -0.22 -9.89 -28.57
N TRP A 550 1.12 -9.95 -28.61
CA TRP A 550 1.93 -10.06 -29.82
C TRP A 550 2.11 -11.48 -30.37
N GLY A 551 1.84 -12.52 -29.59
CA GLY A 551 2.14 -13.91 -29.96
C GLY A 551 2.56 -14.80 -28.80
N ASN A 552 3.37 -15.83 -29.11
CA ASN A 552 3.80 -16.87 -28.18
C ASN A 552 5.29 -16.82 -27.84
N GLU A 553 6.01 -15.82 -28.37
CA GLU A 553 7.41 -15.58 -28.00
C GLU A 553 7.48 -15.08 -26.54
N PRO A 554 8.43 -15.56 -25.72
CA PRO A 554 8.61 -15.11 -24.36
C PRO A 554 8.71 -13.58 -24.26
N ILE A 555 8.13 -13.05 -23.19
CA ILE A 555 8.20 -11.63 -22.88
C ILE A 555 9.63 -11.22 -22.50
N ASP A 556 10.02 -10.03 -22.95
CA ASP A 556 11.15 -9.28 -22.41
C ASP A 556 10.68 -7.83 -22.16
N PRO A 557 11.37 -7.00 -21.35
CA PRO A 557 10.93 -5.64 -21.04
C PRO A 557 10.74 -4.70 -22.24
N THR A 558 11.21 -5.05 -23.44
CA THR A 558 10.95 -4.28 -24.67
C THR A 558 9.62 -4.61 -25.35
N TYR A 559 8.89 -5.60 -24.85
CA TYR A 559 7.52 -5.94 -25.28
C TYR A 559 6.43 -5.27 -24.42
N ALA A 560 6.68 -5.02 -23.14
CA ALA A 560 5.69 -4.46 -22.23
C ALA A 560 6.34 -3.81 -21.01
N ASN A 561 5.58 -2.96 -20.32
CA ASN A 561 5.95 -2.38 -19.03
C ASN A 561 5.42 -3.25 -17.89
N TYR A 562 6.29 -3.96 -17.18
CA TYR A 562 5.95 -4.87 -16.07
C TYR A 562 7.11 -4.97 -15.07
N ASP A 563 6.89 -5.67 -13.95
CA ASP A 563 7.86 -6.03 -12.90
C ASP A 563 8.77 -4.88 -12.41
N PHE A 564 8.25 -3.65 -12.44
CA PHE A 564 8.92 -2.40 -12.09
C PHE A 564 10.09 -2.00 -13.02
N HIS A 565 10.25 -2.60 -14.20
CA HIS A 565 11.38 -2.34 -15.10
C HIS A 565 11.54 -0.86 -15.51
N TYR A 566 10.43 -0.10 -15.59
CA TYR A 566 10.42 1.33 -15.92
C TYR A 566 10.04 2.21 -14.72
N GLY A 567 9.74 1.63 -13.56
CA GLY A 567 9.41 2.34 -12.32
C GLY A 567 8.12 3.18 -12.33
N GLY A 568 7.26 3.04 -13.32
CA GLY A 568 5.96 3.69 -13.35
C GLY A 568 5.22 3.34 -14.62
N THR A 569 4.03 3.91 -14.81
CA THR A 569 3.38 3.87 -16.13
C THR A 569 4.25 4.58 -17.18
N THR A 570 4.14 4.13 -18.43
CA THR A 570 4.82 4.69 -19.61
C THR A 570 3.78 5.31 -20.57
N VAL A 571 4.24 6.19 -21.47
CA VAL A 571 3.42 6.72 -22.57
C VAL A 571 2.73 5.58 -23.32
N VAL A 572 1.46 5.74 -23.67
CA VAL A 572 0.71 4.70 -24.39
C VAL A 572 1.35 4.40 -25.75
N GLY A 573 1.43 3.13 -26.11
CA GLY A 573 2.09 2.68 -27.33
C GLY A 573 3.62 2.68 -27.28
N SER A 574 4.24 2.81 -26.10
CA SER A 574 5.72 2.75 -25.95
C SER A 574 6.33 1.43 -26.46
N PHE A 575 5.54 0.36 -26.55
CA PHE A 575 6.01 -0.99 -26.90
C PHE A 575 5.39 -1.50 -28.21
N PRO A 576 5.85 -1.03 -29.38
CA PRO A 576 5.32 -1.51 -30.67
C PRO A 576 5.61 -2.99 -30.95
N ARG A 577 6.55 -3.62 -30.24
CA ARG A 577 6.76 -5.08 -30.29
C ARG A 577 5.66 -5.86 -29.55
N GLY A 578 5.00 -5.25 -28.57
CA GLY A 578 3.94 -5.86 -27.77
C GLY A 578 2.52 -5.61 -28.26
N ALA A 579 2.36 -4.86 -29.35
CA ALA A 579 1.05 -4.63 -29.96
C ALA A 579 0.48 -5.93 -30.56
N THR A 580 -0.85 -6.02 -30.61
CA THR A 580 -1.53 -7.10 -31.34
C THR A 580 -1.32 -6.93 -32.86
N PRO A 581 -1.47 -8.00 -33.67
CA PRO A 581 -1.40 -7.91 -35.14
C PRO A 581 -2.38 -6.88 -35.74
N GLU A 582 -3.50 -6.63 -35.07
CA GLU A 582 -4.52 -5.65 -35.45
C GLU A 582 -4.17 -4.20 -35.04
N GLY A 583 -3.06 -4.00 -34.32
CA GLY A 583 -2.54 -2.67 -33.95
C GLY A 583 -3.15 -2.08 -32.67
N ILE A 584 -3.55 -2.94 -31.73
CA ILE A 584 -3.96 -2.56 -30.36
C ILE A 584 -2.73 -2.68 -29.44
N PHE A 585 -2.46 -1.65 -28.65
CA PHE A 585 -1.25 -1.52 -27.82
C PHE A 585 -1.58 -1.63 -26.33
N ASP A 586 -0.55 -1.93 -25.53
CA ASP A 586 -0.60 -1.99 -24.07
C ASP A 586 -1.67 -2.94 -23.50
N MET A 587 -2.04 -3.98 -24.27
CA MET A 587 -2.87 -5.10 -23.80
C MET A 587 -2.12 -6.00 -22.79
N THR A 588 -0.81 -5.82 -22.65
CA THR A 588 0.03 -6.51 -21.68
C THR A 588 0.85 -5.47 -20.92
N GLY A 589 0.73 -5.47 -19.59
CA GLY A 589 1.43 -4.54 -18.71
C GLY A 589 0.90 -3.10 -18.79
N ASN A 590 1.73 -2.16 -18.35
CA ASN A 590 1.43 -0.73 -18.16
C ASN A 590 0.34 -0.48 -17.10
N VAL A 591 -0.94 -0.79 -17.35
CA VAL A 591 -2.06 -0.59 -16.41
C VAL A 591 -3.06 -1.74 -16.47
N LYS A 592 -3.65 -2.09 -15.31
CA LYS A 592 -4.75 -3.06 -15.27
C LYS A 592 -5.98 -2.42 -15.89
N GLU A 593 -6.69 -3.13 -16.74
CA GLU A 593 -7.86 -2.58 -17.44
C GLU A 593 -9.16 -3.16 -16.91
N TYR A 594 -10.08 -2.26 -16.54
CA TYR A 594 -11.44 -2.61 -16.15
C TYR A 594 -12.22 -3.36 -17.26
N THR A 595 -12.99 -4.35 -16.85
CA THR A 595 -14.03 -4.98 -17.68
C THR A 595 -15.40 -4.91 -16.97
N THR A 596 -16.47 -5.19 -17.72
CA THR A 596 -17.84 -5.28 -17.18
C THR A 596 -18.18 -6.65 -16.59
N SER A 597 -17.33 -7.67 -16.78
CA SER A 597 -17.55 -9.02 -16.26
C SER A 597 -17.31 -9.08 -14.75
N LEU A 598 -18.07 -9.95 -14.06
CA LEU A 598 -17.84 -10.27 -12.66
C LEU A 598 -16.77 -11.35 -12.51
N PHE A 599 -15.96 -11.26 -11.45
CA PHE A 599 -14.85 -12.18 -11.16
C PHE A 599 -15.35 -13.52 -10.59
N GLU A 600 -16.08 -14.27 -11.42
CA GLU A 600 -16.64 -15.57 -11.11
C GLU A 600 -15.85 -16.70 -11.81
N SER A 601 -16.02 -17.94 -11.33
CA SER A 601 -15.43 -19.14 -11.93
C SER A 601 -15.90 -19.31 -13.38
N TYR A 602 -15.01 -19.79 -14.27
CA TYR A 602 -15.41 -20.12 -15.63
C TYR A 602 -16.28 -21.40 -15.67
N PRO A 603 -17.10 -21.60 -16.73
CA PRO A 603 -17.90 -22.81 -16.91
C PRO A 603 -17.08 -24.10 -16.77
N GLY A 604 -17.42 -24.92 -15.77
CA GLY A 604 -16.72 -26.18 -15.48
C GLY A 604 -15.55 -26.07 -14.49
N GLY A 605 -15.22 -24.88 -14.01
CA GLY A 605 -14.24 -24.67 -12.94
C GLY A 605 -14.82 -24.87 -11.53
N GLU A 606 -13.93 -24.99 -10.55
CA GLU A 606 -14.31 -25.01 -9.13
C GLU A 606 -14.81 -23.63 -8.64
N PRO A 607 -15.58 -23.56 -7.53
CA PRO A 607 -16.10 -22.28 -7.02
C PRO A 607 -15.00 -21.37 -6.47
N MET A 608 -15.07 -20.07 -6.76
CA MET A 608 -14.29 -19.04 -6.06
C MET A 608 -14.65 -19.02 -4.56
N ILE A 609 -13.64 -18.93 -3.68
CA ILE A 609 -13.82 -18.91 -2.22
C ILE A 609 -13.71 -17.46 -1.74
N TYR A 610 -14.84 -16.80 -1.51
CA TYR A 610 -14.83 -15.44 -0.95
C TYR A 610 -14.73 -15.47 0.58
N LEU A 611 -13.69 -14.83 1.13
CA LEU A 611 -13.35 -14.87 2.57
C LEU A 611 -14.47 -14.32 3.50
N GLY A 612 -15.40 -13.51 2.97
CA GLY A 612 -16.55 -12.96 3.71
C GLY A 612 -17.64 -13.96 4.12
N MET A 613 -17.35 -15.27 4.15
CA MET A 613 -18.27 -16.30 4.69
C MET A 613 -17.85 -16.88 6.06
N ARG A 614 -16.66 -16.55 6.61
CA ARG A 614 -16.20 -17.11 7.90
C ARG A 614 -15.46 -16.19 8.87
N GLU A 615 -14.82 -15.11 8.40
CA GLU A 615 -14.07 -14.19 9.27
C GLU A 615 -14.93 -13.05 9.82
N PRO A 616 -15.01 -12.82 11.15
CA PRO A 616 -15.89 -11.79 11.75
C PRO A 616 -15.41 -10.34 11.53
N PHE A 617 -14.23 -10.13 10.95
CA PHE A 617 -13.64 -8.81 10.73
C PHE A 617 -13.77 -8.29 9.29
N ILE A 618 -13.99 -9.18 8.31
CA ILE A 618 -14.26 -8.79 6.93
C ILE A 618 -15.73 -8.39 6.81
N ARG A 619 -15.97 -7.13 6.43
CA ARG A 619 -17.31 -6.53 6.37
C ARG A 619 -18.27 -7.40 5.53
N GLU A 620 -19.50 -7.56 6.02
CA GLU A 620 -20.56 -8.45 5.48
C GLU A 620 -20.98 -8.21 4.01
N ASN A 621 -20.38 -7.24 3.32
CA ASN A 621 -20.59 -6.98 1.90
C ASN A 621 -19.41 -7.54 1.09
N VAL A 622 -19.50 -8.82 0.70
CA VAL A 622 -18.71 -9.34 -0.43
C VAL A 622 -19.22 -8.67 -1.71
N THR A 623 -18.69 -7.50 -2.01
CA THR A 623 -18.91 -6.82 -3.28
C THR A 623 -18.41 -7.75 -4.38
N ARG A 624 -19.28 -8.15 -5.32
CA ARG A 624 -18.83 -8.92 -6.49
C ARG A 624 -17.88 -8.05 -7.30
N LEU A 625 -16.59 -8.37 -7.25
CA LEU A 625 -15.54 -7.60 -7.92
C LEU A 625 -15.65 -7.78 -9.43
N GLN A 626 -15.36 -6.71 -10.17
CA GLN A 626 -15.20 -6.77 -11.61
C GLN A 626 -13.86 -7.43 -11.94
N VAL A 627 -13.83 -8.18 -13.03
CA VAL A 627 -12.58 -8.69 -13.59
C VAL A 627 -11.78 -7.53 -14.16
N VAL A 628 -10.47 -7.54 -13.90
CA VAL A 628 -9.51 -6.65 -14.54
C VAL A 628 -8.44 -7.47 -15.25
N ARG A 629 -7.93 -6.96 -16.37
CA ARG A 629 -7.06 -7.73 -17.29
C ARG A 629 -5.79 -6.95 -17.66
N GLY A 630 -4.88 -7.58 -18.40
CA GLY A 630 -3.62 -7.00 -18.89
C GLY A 630 -2.45 -6.99 -17.91
N GLY A 631 -2.70 -6.98 -16.60
CA GLY A 631 -1.66 -6.76 -15.58
C GLY A 631 -1.25 -5.28 -15.53
N ALA A 632 -0.15 -4.94 -14.86
CA ALA A 632 0.32 -3.56 -14.74
C ALA A 632 1.86 -3.49 -14.72
N TRP A 633 2.40 -2.27 -14.78
CA TRP A 633 3.82 -1.96 -14.61
C TRP A 633 4.46 -2.54 -13.33
N THR A 634 3.64 -2.91 -12.35
CA THR A 634 3.99 -3.53 -11.06
C THR A 634 3.88 -5.06 -11.03
N LYS A 635 2.98 -5.66 -11.84
CA LYS A 635 2.78 -7.12 -11.89
C LYS A 635 3.98 -7.82 -12.52
N GLN A 636 4.23 -9.04 -12.08
CA GLN A 636 5.36 -9.87 -12.50
C GLN A 636 5.06 -10.65 -13.78
N GLU A 637 6.09 -11.30 -14.33
CA GLU A 637 6.05 -11.98 -15.64
C GLU A 637 4.91 -13.01 -15.77
N GLY A 638 4.68 -13.83 -14.74
CA GLY A 638 3.62 -14.85 -14.73
C GLY A 638 2.21 -14.30 -14.91
N CYS A 639 2.01 -13.01 -14.64
CA CYS A 639 0.74 -12.31 -14.72
C CYS A 639 0.54 -11.56 -16.05
N MET A 640 1.49 -11.66 -16.99
CA MET A 640 1.47 -10.92 -18.28
C MET A 640 0.74 -11.66 -19.40
N ALA A 641 0.40 -12.94 -19.21
CA ALA A 641 -0.34 -13.72 -20.18
C ALA A 641 -1.74 -13.11 -20.44
N ALA A 642 -2.18 -13.10 -21.69
CA ALA A 642 -3.45 -12.52 -22.10
C ALA A 642 -4.69 -13.26 -21.53
N ALA A 643 -4.52 -14.45 -20.95
CA ALA A 643 -5.57 -15.17 -20.21
C ALA A 643 -5.53 -14.97 -18.67
N TYR A 644 -4.53 -14.27 -18.12
CA TYR A 644 -4.43 -13.99 -16.68
C TYR A 644 -5.58 -13.09 -16.20
N ARG A 645 -6.22 -13.47 -15.08
CA ARG A 645 -7.36 -12.75 -14.50
C ARG A 645 -6.97 -12.18 -13.14
N ASP A 646 -7.37 -10.94 -12.90
CA ASP A 646 -7.26 -10.24 -11.62
C ASP A 646 -8.62 -9.57 -11.32
N ALA A 647 -8.80 -8.97 -10.15
CA ALA A 647 -10.04 -8.28 -9.81
C ALA A 647 -9.83 -6.87 -9.27
N HIS A 648 -10.93 -6.12 -9.22
CA HIS A 648 -11.01 -4.70 -8.86
C HIS A 648 -10.49 -4.32 -7.44
N GLY A 649 -10.01 -5.25 -6.62
CA GLY A 649 -9.43 -4.90 -5.30
C GLY A 649 -8.10 -4.11 -5.35
N SER A 650 -7.44 -4.06 -6.51
CA SER A 650 -6.01 -3.74 -6.62
C SER A 650 -5.66 -2.32 -7.12
N MET A 651 -4.38 -1.94 -7.06
CA MET A 651 -3.87 -0.66 -7.59
C MET A 651 -3.63 -0.68 -9.12
N ASN A 652 -3.22 0.48 -9.65
CA ASN A 652 -2.78 0.66 -11.05
C ASN A 652 -3.89 0.38 -12.08
N LEU A 653 -5.13 0.60 -11.66
CA LEU A 653 -6.34 0.48 -12.47
C LEU A 653 -6.52 1.68 -13.39
N GLY A 654 -6.45 1.41 -14.69
CA GLY A 654 -6.93 2.23 -15.78
C GLY A 654 -8.00 1.47 -16.57
N PHE A 655 -8.25 1.89 -17.81
CA PHE A 655 -9.24 1.24 -18.68
C PHE A 655 -9.06 1.64 -20.14
N ARG A 656 -9.67 0.88 -21.03
CA ARG A 656 -9.97 1.27 -22.41
C ARG A 656 -11.44 1.07 -22.71
N CYS A 657 -11.94 1.67 -23.79
CA CYS A 657 -13.34 1.54 -24.15
C CYS A 657 -13.56 0.71 -25.43
N VAL A 658 -14.77 0.17 -25.56
CA VAL A 658 -15.30 -0.48 -26.75
C VAL A 658 -16.54 0.26 -27.27
N ARG A 659 -16.87 0.03 -28.55
CA ARG A 659 -18.11 0.50 -29.16
C ARG A 659 -18.65 -0.59 -30.10
N TYR A 660 -19.86 -1.05 -29.83
CA TYR A 660 -20.56 -2.04 -30.65
C TYR A 660 -20.79 -1.51 -32.08
N ALA A 661 -20.75 -2.41 -33.06
CA ALA A 661 -20.72 -2.09 -34.50
C ALA A 661 -22.11 -1.80 -35.12
#